data_AF-A0AAE0XKK1-F1
#
_entry.id   AF-A0AAE0XKK1-F1
#
_cell.length_a   1.000
_cell.length_b   1.000
_cell.length_c   1.000
_cell.angle_alpha   90.00
_cell.angle_beta   90.00
_cell.angle_gamma   90.00
#
_symmetry.space_group_name_H-M   'P 1'
#
loop_
_entity.id
_entity.type
_entity.pdbx_description
1 polymer ?
#
loop_
_entity_poly.entity_id
_entity_poly.type
_entity_poly.pdbx_seq_one_letter_code
_entity_poly.pdbx_strand_id
1 'polypeptide(L)'
;MLSPLLPLSLLLAALQPVSAIWPAPQNYTKGNSSLFLHQNIEITYNGAHIVYGGISRALASIFDINFVPWMLKKRGGLSNFEPNLLKGQKWVRKLEIVQTGKDTSNTFKPLAGQVDESYNLTLSVDGFAKLTAVSSTGVLRGLETFTQLFYHHSGGPFWYTPFAPVAIQDAPKFPHRGILLDVARSWFAVKDILRTIDSMAWNKMNILHVHVTDSQSWPIEITTMPEVAKKGAYRPDLTYSPKDIELIQKYAIHRGVEVYFEIDMPGHIGAVALSHPELIVAYNEAPYYWWCAEPPCGAFKLNDSRVDDFLGKVFDDLLPRLAPYSAYFHTGGDELNANDSMLDPGIRANSTEVLQPLLQKFIDTQHARVRKAGLTPITWEEIPTDWNVTIGKDVVVQSWLGGDSVKTLTGNGHKVIDSNYNFWYLDCGRGQWITMANGLAYDTFYPFGDWCDPYKGWRLIYSYDPTANLTEDEAKLVLGGEVAVWTETIDPVTLDSIIWPRASAAGEVLWSGRTDATGQNRSQLDATPRLAEMRERLVAKGIGASPVQMIFCTQGDPTDCQLVLGRKSDHIKMGLVEQLLEHASVKTVLLTAPALLLGLFLCNIAWQDWRIGRMGLRPPKVPNKLPFGLDFIYKNIRGSMTHSELAFWHWVTSSTKSWTSETRIVGRRIILTTDPENIKAILATQFHDYGKGEPFHREWKGFLGDSIFTTDGEVWHASRQLIRPQFIRDRVSDLHCFESHMSVLFRAIANGGALNGEDQFVDMEAGNGKPVDIGDLFFRYTLDAATDFLLGKDIKSLSTPRQEFAEAFGEAQRVQSVAVRAGPLNGFVPRGSFKKSMKVIDEFINQYIEQALRLTPAELEGKAKGDSGYTFLHELAIFTRDRKVLHDQLIAVLLAGRDTTASTLSWTIYELARHPEAVAKLRAEILSVVGTDRAPTYEDLKSMKYLQNVMNETLRIYPVVPFNIRLALKDTTLPRGGGPNQDQPLVVLKDTSIAYSTLVMQRRKDLYPPVSPTFADTDVFSPDRWFHWQPKPWQYIPFNGGPRICIGQQFALTEMGYVLTRLFQRYERVESYMHEIDGGRPNLKAEIVLQPLDGVRVAFWEATKAKSGNA
;
A
#
# COMPACT_ATOMS: atom_id res chain seq x y z
N MET A 1 -46.20 50.27 9.86
CA MET A 1 -46.15 50.87 8.51
C MET A 1 -44.89 50.34 7.84
N LEU A 2 -45.05 49.48 6.83
CA LEU A 2 -44.15 49.29 5.67
C LEU A 2 -44.56 47.99 4.98
N SER A 3 -45.16 48.16 3.81
CA SER A 3 -45.36 47.15 2.78
C SER A 3 -44.50 47.60 1.57
N PRO A 4 -44.36 46.78 0.51
CA PRO A 4 -43.09 46.25 0.02
C PRO A 4 -42.67 46.92 -1.31
N LEU A 5 -41.46 46.64 -1.81
CA LEU A 5 -41.10 46.62 -3.25
C LEU A 5 -39.57 46.51 -3.41
N LEU A 6 -39.09 45.30 -3.72
CA LEU A 6 -37.92 45.08 -4.58
C LEU A 6 -37.90 43.59 -5.00
N PRO A 7 -38.36 43.28 -6.23
CA PRO A 7 -38.33 41.94 -6.76
C PRO A 7 -37.02 41.67 -7.53
N LEU A 8 -36.68 40.37 -7.64
CA LEU A 8 -35.82 39.77 -8.67
C LEU A 8 -34.39 40.30 -8.81
N SER A 9 -33.44 39.65 -8.15
CA SER A 9 -32.06 39.48 -8.67
C SER A 9 -31.28 38.47 -7.83
N LEU A 10 -31.64 37.19 -7.94
CA LEU A 10 -30.71 36.11 -7.62
C LEU A 10 -30.85 35.03 -8.70
N LEU A 11 -30.13 35.34 -9.78
CA LEU A 11 -29.63 34.49 -10.86
C LEU A 11 -30.04 33.01 -10.84
N LEU A 12 -30.99 32.70 -11.72
CA LEU A 12 -30.88 31.55 -12.61
C LEU A 12 -29.59 31.67 -13.45
N ALA A 13 -28.45 31.28 -12.90
CA ALA A 13 -27.28 30.91 -13.71
C ALA A 13 -27.41 29.43 -14.05
N ALA A 14 -28.07 29.17 -15.18
CA ALA A 14 -28.11 27.85 -15.78
C ALA A 14 -26.69 27.36 -16.08
N LEU A 15 -26.35 26.20 -15.54
CA LEU A 15 -25.22 25.35 -15.94
C LEU A 15 -25.13 25.30 -17.48
N GLN A 16 -24.04 25.85 -18.02
CA GLN A 16 -23.59 25.59 -19.39
C GLN A 16 -22.22 24.92 -19.34
N PRO A 17 -21.94 23.90 -20.18
CA PRO A 17 -20.73 23.11 -20.09
C PRO A 17 -19.50 23.96 -20.46
N VAL A 18 -18.70 24.20 -19.42
CA VAL A 18 -17.24 24.30 -19.33
C VAL A 18 -16.50 24.88 -20.55
N SER A 19 -15.82 26.00 -20.31
CA SER A 19 -14.85 26.58 -21.22
C SER A 19 -13.63 25.67 -21.39
N ALA A 20 -13.26 25.35 -22.61
CA ALA A 20 -12.23 24.36 -22.89
C ALA A 20 -10.87 24.97 -23.19
N ILE A 21 -10.15 25.31 -22.12
CA ILE A 21 -8.72 25.61 -22.19
C ILE A 21 -8.01 24.61 -21.28
N TRP A 22 -6.93 24.01 -21.80
CA TRP A 22 -6.05 23.09 -21.10
C TRP A 22 -4.57 23.44 -21.37
N PRO A 23 -3.74 23.60 -20.34
CA PRO A 23 -4.10 23.78 -18.93
C PRO A 23 -5.02 24.98 -18.68
N ALA A 24 -5.81 24.92 -17.60
CA ALA A 24 -6.60 26.04 -17.10
C ALA A 24 -5.70 27.26 -16.80
N PRO A 25 -5.98 28.45 -17.36
CA PRO A 25 -5.20 29.64 -17.07
C PRO A 25 -5.34 30.10 -15.62
N GLN A 26 -4.34 30.83 -15.12
CA GLN A 26 -4.39 31.47 -13.80
C GLN A 26 -5.58 32.43 -13.66
N ASN A 27 -5.81 33.27 -14.68
CA ASN A 27 -6.94 34.18 -14.72
C ASN A 27 -7.57 34.20 -16.11
N TYR A 28 -8.90 34.03 -16.17
CA TYR A 28 -9.62 33.87 -17.41
C TYR A 28 -11.06 34.37 -17.32
N THR A 29 -11.44 35.20 -18.29
CA THR A 29 -12.81 35.64 -18.52
C THR A 29 -13.21 35.44 -19.97
N LYS A 30 -14.48 35.12 -20.20
CA LYS A 30 -15.07 34.97 -21.54
C LYS A 30 -16.48 35.55 -21.61
N GLY A 31 -16.89 35.89 -22.82
CA GLY A 31 -18.28 36.20 -23.15
C GLY A 31 -19.00 35.02 -23.79
N ASN A 32 -20.06 35.38 -24.52
CA ASN A 32 -20.97 34.45 -25.21
C ASN A 32 -21.21 34.84 -26.69
N SER A 33 -20.41 35.76 -27.23
CA SER A 33 -20.49 36.16 -28.63
C SER A 33 -19.64 35.26 -29.50
N SER A 34 -20.20 34.86 -30.64
CA SER A 34 -19.48 34.07 -31.63
C SER A 34 -18.78 34.95 -32.67
N LEU A 35 -17.52 34.64 -32.96
CA LEU A 35 -16.74 35.24 -34.04
C LEU A 35 -16.22 34.15 -34.96
N PHE A 36 -16.25 34.40 -36.26
CA PHE A 36 -15.60 33.56 -37.27
C PHE A 36 -14.15 33.98 -37.47
N LEU A 37 -13.33 33.06 -37.94
CA LEU A 37 -11.93 33.30 -38.31
C LEU A 37 -11.71 32.87 -39.75
N HIS A 38 -11.09 33.76 -40.53
CA HIS A 38 -10.72 33.52 -41.92
C HIS A 38 -9.21 33.33 -42.03
N GLN A 39 -8.76 32.55 -43.02
CA GLN A 39 -7.33 32.29 -43.27
C GLN A 39 -6.53 33.57 -43.57
N ASN A 40 -7.20 34.60 -44.09
CA ASN A 40 -6.62 35.91 -44.40
C ASN A 40 -6.60 36.87 -43.19
N ILE A 41 -6.61 36.37 -41.95
CA ILE A 41 -6.47 37.21 -40.75
C ILE A 41 -5.19 38.06 -40.84
N GLU A 42 -5.29 39.34 -40.50
CA GLU A 42 -4.11 40.19 -40.40
C GLU A 42 -3.33 39.81 -39.14
N ILE A 43 -2.04 39.48 -39.28
CA ILE A 43 -1.18 39.17 -38.13
C ILE A 43 0.00 40.13 -38.14
N THR A 44 0.15 40.88 -37.05
CA THR A 44 1.32 41.73 -36.83
C THR A 44 2.09 41.20 -35.64
N TYR A 45 3.40 41.00 -35.78
CA TYR A 45 4.25 40.51 -34.71
C TYR A 45 5.63 41.19 -34.71
N ASN A 46 6.26 41.26 -33.54
CA ASN A 46 7.69 41.48 -33.37
C ASN A 46 8.32 40.24 -32.71
N GLY A 47 9.65 40.13 -32.73
CA GLY A 47 10.38 38.99 -32.13
C GLY A 47 11.15 38.15 -33.14
N ALA A 48 11.78 37.08 -32.66
CA ALA A 48 12.68 36.24 -33.45
C ALA A 48 11.94 35.25 -34.40
N HIS A 49 12.69 34.56 -35.28
CA HIS A 49 12.16 33.55 -36.22
C HIS A 49 11.27 32.47 -35.56
N ILE A 50 11.53 32.15 -34.29
CA ILE A 50 10.73 31.20 -33.52
C ILE A 50 9.26 31.63 -33.36
N VAL A 51 9.00 32.95 -33.24
CA VAL A 51 7.64 33.51 -33.15
C VAL A 51 6.89 33.26 -34.45
N TYR A 52 7.53 33.52 -35.60
CA TYR A 52 6.96 33.22 -36.91
C TYR A 52 6.62 31.73 -37.07
N GLY A 53 7.53 30.84 -36.69
CA GLY A 53 7.27 29.40 -36.70
C GLY A 53 6.11 28.99 -35.78
N GLY A 54 5.99 29.63 -34.61
CA GLY A 54 4.87 29.45 -33.69
C GLY A 54 3.54 29.88 -34.31
N ILE A 55 3.49 31.04 -34.95
CA ILE A 55 2.30 31.56 -35.65
C ILE A 55 1.87 30.58 -36.74
N SER A 56 2.82 30.15 -37.59
CA SER A 56 2.54 29.21 -38.67
C SER A 56 1.91 27.92 -38.17
N ARG A 57 2.47 27.30 -37.11
CA ARG A 57 1.90 26.09 -36.50
C ARG A 57 0.55 26.35 -35.84
N ALA A 58 0.35 27.50 -35.20
CA ALA A 58 -0.93 27.85 -34.59
C ALA A 58 -2.05 27.98 -35.64
N LEU A 59 -1.77 28.63 -36.77
CA LEU A 59 -2.74 28.74 -37.88
C LEU A 59 -3.01 27.38 -38.52
N ALA A 60 -1.98 26.58 -38.79
CA ALA A 60 -2.16 25.21 -39.29
C ALA A 60 -3.01 24.37 -38.32
N SER A 61 -2.79 24.52 -37.01
CA SER A 61 -3.61 23.86 -36.00
C SER A 61 -5.08 24.27 -36.05
N ILE A 62 -5.38 25.53 -36.37
CA ILE A 62 -6.76 26.03 -36.44
C ILE A 62 -7.41 25.62 -37.76
N PHE A 63 -6.72 25.78 -38.88
CA PHE A 63 -7.32 25.63 -40.22
C PHE A 63 -7.21 24.22 -40.78
N ASP A 64 -6.12 23.51 -40.56
CA ASP A 64 -5.85 22.23 -41.25
C ASP A 64 -6.15 21.02 -40.36
N ILE A 65 -6.03 21.17 -39.04
CA ILE A 65 -6.03 20.04 -38.08
C ILE A 65 -7.26 20.02 -37.16
N ASN A 66 -7.94 21.16 -36.98
CA ASN A 66 -8.98 21.31 -35.97
C ASN A 66 -10.20 20.40 -36.20
N PHE A 67 -11.05 20.26 -35.19
CA PHE A 67 -12.14 19.28 -35.17
C PHE A 67 -13.51 19.94 -34.96
N VAL A 68 -14.55 19.21 -35.36
CA VAL A 68 -15.96 19.54 -35.08
C VAL A 68 -16.33 18.96 -33.71
N PRO A 69 -16.74 19.77 -32.71
CA PRO A 69 -16.84 19.34 -31.32
C PRO A 69 -18.13 18.56 -30.98
N TRP A 70 -18.63 17.73 -31.91
CA TRP A 70 -19.90 17.01 -31.76
C TRP A 70 -19.89 16.01 -30.58
N MET A 71 -18.73 15.46 -30.22
CA MET A 71 -18.53 14.53 -29.10
C MET A 71 -18.60 15.21 -27.72
N LEU A 72 -18.54 16.54 -27.71
CA LEU A 72 -18.52 17.39 -26.51
C LEU A 72 -19.83 18.15 -26.30
N LYS A 73 -20.84 17.84 -27.12
CA LYS A 73 -22.17 18.46 -27.09
C LYS A 73 -23.23 17.37 -26.99
N LYS A 74 -24.34 17.70 -26.33
CA LYS A 74 -25.51 16.81 -26.23
C LYS A 74 -25.91 16.31 -27.61
N ARG A 75 -26.39 15.06 -27.67
CA ARG A 75 -26.85 14.44 -28.93
C ARG A 75 -27.87 15.34 -29.63
N GLY A 76 -27.59 15.69 -30.88
CA GLY A 76 -28.42 16.63 -31.68
C GLY A 76 -28.29 18.11 -31.28
N GLY A 77 -27.43 18.45 -30.32
CA GLY A 77 -27.24 19.80 -29.79
C GLY A 77 -26.13 20.62 -30.44
N LEU A 78 -25.40 20.07 -31.42
CA LEU A 78 -24.30 20.77 -32.10
C LEU A 78 -24.79 22.07 -32.78
N SER A 79 -25.95 22.05 -33.42
CA SER A 79 -26.55 23.21 -34.09
C SER A 79 -26.91 24.37 -33.14
N ASN A 80 -26.99 24.12 -31.83
CA ASN A 80 -27.22 25.16 -30.82
C ASN A 80 -25.90 25.79 -30.34
N PHE A 81 -24.78 25.10 -30.54
CA PHE A 81 -23.44 25.56 -30.18
C PHE A 81 -22.76 26.29 -31.35
N GLU A 82 -23.01 25.84 -32.57
CA GLU A 82 -22.45 26.43 -33.78
C GLU A 82 -23.14 27.76 -34.16
N PRO A 83 -22.37 28.81 -34.50
CA PRO A 83 -22.94 30.05 -34.98
C PRO A 83 -23.60 29.88 -36.35
N ASN A 84 -24.74 30.54 -36.55
CA ASN A 84 -25.50 30.43 -37.79
C ASN A 84 -24.76 31.09 -38.98
N LEU A 85 -24.42 30.30 -39.99
CA LEU A 85 -23.74 30.74 -41.21
C LEU A 85 -24.54 31.73 -42.08
N LEU A 86 -25.83 31.97 -41.82
CA LEU A 86 -26.70 32.86 -42.60
C LEU A 86 -27.02 34.19 -41.89
N LYS A 87 -26.61 34.37 -40.64
CA LYS A 87 -26.84 35.61 -39.87
C LYS A 87 -25.54 36.39 -39.73
N GLY A 88 -25.55 37.66 -40.14
CA GLY A 88 -24.42 38.60 -40.22
C GLY A 88 -23.19 38.22 -39.38
N GLN A 89 -22.20 37.63 -40.06
CA GLN A 89 -21.02 37.08 -39.43
C GLN A 89 -20.10 38.19 -38.93
N LYS A 90 -19.70 38.09 -37.67
CA LYS A 90 -18.59 38.88 -37.12
C LYS A 90 -17.31 38.08 -37.24
N TRP A 91 -16.21 38.74 -37.58
CA TRP A 91 -14.95 38.10 -37.90
C TRP A 91 -13.84 38.61 -37.00
N VAL A 92 -12.93 37.72 -36.60
CA VAL A 92 -11.62 38.10 -36.10
C VAL A 92 -10.82 38.66 -37.29
N ARG A 93 -10.47 39.95 -37.21
CA ARG A 93 -9.82 40.70 -38.28
C ARG A 93 -8.31 40.74 -38.12
N LYS A 94 -7.85 40.82 -36.86
CA LYS A 94 -6.44 41.04 -36.55
C LYS A 94 -6.01 40.30 -35.30
N LEU A 95 -4.81 39.71 -35.35
CA LEU A 95 -4.05 39.23 -34.20
C LEU A 95 -2.76 40.05 -34.10
N GLU A 96 -2.67 40.89 -33.08
CA GLU A 96 -1.44 41.62 -32.74
C GLU A 96 -0.64 40.83 -31.69
N ILE A 97 0.60 40.49 -32.00
CA ILE A 97 1.52 39.78 -31.10
C ILE A 97 2.66 40.72 -30.72
N VAL A 98 2.83 40.96 -29.43
CA VAL A 98 3.87 41.86 -28.90
C VAL A 98 4.75 41.11 -27.91
N GLN A 99 5.96 40.80 -28.35
CA GLN A 99 7.05 40.40 -27.45
C GLN A 99 7.66 41.66 -26.83
N THR A 100 7.62 41.79 -25.51
CA THR A 100 8.08 43.00 -24.79
C THR A 100 9.54 42.95 -24.37
N GLY A 101 10.09 41.76 -24.14
CA GLY A 101 11.50 41.52 -23.83
C GLY A 101 12.30 41.03 -25.03
N LYS A 102 13.63 41.03 -24.91
CA LYS A 102 14.54 40.50 -25.93
C LYS A 102 15.00 39.10 -25.52
N ASP A 103 14.89 38.14 -26.43
CA ASP A 103 15.41 36.79 -26.18
C ASP A 103 16.95 36.81 -26.07
N THR A 104 17.47 35.95 -25.20
CA THR A 104 18.91 35.74 -24.97
C THR A 104 19.27 34.28 -25.20
N SER A 105 20.55 33.92 -25.12
CA SER A 105 20.96 32.51 -25.15
C SER A 105 20.26 31.66 -24.08
N ASN A 106 19.97 32.24 -22.92
CA ASN A 106 19.33 31.53 -21.81
C ASN A 106 17.82 31.34 -22.02
N THR A 107 17.21 32.04 -22.98
CA THR A 107 15.79 31.85 -23.31
C THR A 107 15.52 30.45 -23.88
N PHE A 108 16.50 29.86 -24.55
CA PHE A 108 16.37 28.58 -25.25
C PHE A 108 17.03 27.40 -24.54
N LYS A 109 17.72 27.66 -23.42
CA LYS A 109 18.26 26.67 -22.49
C LYS A 109 18.21 27.19 -21.04
N PRO A 110 17.02 27.48 -20.52
CA PRO A 110 16.88 28.12 -19.21
C PRO A 110 17.05 27.10 -18.07
N LEU A 111 17.77 27.50 -17.01
CA LEU A 111 17.49 26.85 -15.71
C LEU A 111 16.05 27.18 -15.29
N ALA A 112 15.46 26.30 -14.49
CA ALA A 112 14.14 26.47 -13.92
C ALA A 112 13.96 27.88 -13.33
N GLY A 113 13.01 28.63 -13.89
CA GLY A 113 12.63 29.98 -13.47
C GLY A 113 13.39 31.11 -14.17
N GLN A 114 14.36 30.83 -15.05
CA GLN A 114 15.12 31.88 -15.76
C GLN A 114 14.41 32.44 -16.99
N VAL A 115 13.48 31.69 -17.59
CA VAL A 115 12.66 32.17 -18.71
C VAL A 115 11.27 32.55 -18.21
N ASP A 116 10.84 33.75 -18.59
CA ASP A 116 9.48 34.21 -18.34
C ASP A 116 8.54 33.60 -19.39
N GLU A 117 7.68 32.67 -18.96
CA GLU A 117 6.68 32.02 -19.80
C GLU A 117 5.28 32.66 -19.71
N SER A 118 5.17 33.83 -19.06
CA SER A 118 3.89 34.52 -18.89
C SER A 118 3.41 35.18 -20.17
N TYR A 119 2.09 35.29 -20.30
CA TYR A 119 1.45 35.98 -21.41
C TYR A 119 0.08 36.55 -21.03
N ASN A 120 -0.33 37.55 -21.80
CA ASN A 120 -1.67 38.13 -21.77
C ASN A 120 -2.31 37.96 -23.15
N LEU A 121 -3.52 37.41 -23.21
CA LEU A 121 -4.27 37.20 -24.44
C LEU A 121 -5.67 37.82 -24.32
N THR A 122 -6.03 38.70 -25.25
CA THR A 122 -7.38 39.26 -25.35
C THR A 122 -7.97 39.03 -26.74
N LEU A 123 -9.30 38.94 -26.81
CA LEU A 123 -10.08 38.95 -28.06
C LEU A 123 -11.34 39.76 -27.84
N SER A 124 -11.49 40.90 -28.52
CA SER A 124 -12.68 41.75 -28.41
C SER A 124 -13.84 41.24 -29.26
N VAL A 125 -15.07 41.70 -28.96
CA VAL A 125 -16.27 41.42 -29.77
C VAL A 125 -16.23 42.04 -31.17
N ASP A 126 -15.31 42.98 -31.41
CA ASP A 126 -15.07 43.62 -32.71
C ASP A 126 -14.03 42.87 -33.55
N GLY A 127 -13.50 41.76 -33.03
CA GLY A 127 -12.58 40.89 -33.76
C GLY A 127 -11.12 41.32 -33.71
N PHE A 128 -10.71 42.08 -32.68
CA PHE A 128 -9.31 42.40 -32.44
C PHE A 128 -8.75 41.48 -31.34
N ALA A 129 -7.80 40.64 -31.70
CA ALA A 129 -7.05 39.80 -30.76
C ALA A 129 -5.67 40.41 -30.48
N LYS A 130 -5.23 40.34 -29.23
CA LYS A 130 -3.89 40.79 -28.83
C LYS A 130 -3.24 39.78 -27.90
N LEU A 131 -2.04 39.35 -28.24
CA LEU A 131 -1.16 38.51 -27.42
C LEU A 131 0.07 39.33 -27.03
N THR A 132 0.37 39.44 -25.74
CA THR A 132 1.56 40.12 -25.23
C THR A 132 2.31 39.18 -24.29
N ALA A 133 3.62 39.05 -24.45
CA ALA A 133 4.46 38.19 -23.61
C ALA A 133 5.88 38.75 -23.48
N VAL A 134 6.60 38.39 -22.42
CA VAL A 134 7.96 38.89 -22.17
C VAL A 134 8.98 38.22 -23.09
N SER A 135 8.89 36.91 -23.26
CA SER A 135 9.81 36.11 -24.10
C SER A 135 9.11 35.49 -25.30
N SER A 136 9.88 35.01 -26.27
CA SER A 136 9.32 34.18 -27.33
C SER A 136 8.64 32.91 -26.79
N THR A 137 9.12 32.35 -25.69
CA THR A 137 8.51 31.16 -25.07
C THR A 137 7.11 31.48 -24.54
N GLY A 138 6.93 32.61 -23.87
CA GLY A 138 5.60 33.10 -23.46
C GLY A 138 4.66 33.34 -24.66
N VAL A 139 5.19 33.84 -25.79
CA VAL A 139 4.42 33.94 -27.05
C VAL A 139 3.96 32.56 -27.51
N LEU A 140 4.82 31.53 -27.48
CA LEU A 140 4.42 30.17 -27.85
C LEU A 140 3.31 29.61 -26.93
N ARG A 141 3.36 29.88 -25.62
CA ARG A 141 2.31 29.48 -24.67
C ARG A 141 0.98 30.16 -24.98
N GLY A 142 1.00 31.45 -25.26
CA GLY A 142 -0.19 32.21 -25.60
C GLY A 142 -0.78 31.85 -26.96
N LEU A 143 0.07 31.50 -27.94
CA LEU A 143 -0.39 30.98 -29.23
C LEU A 143 -1.07 29.63 -29.09
N GLU A 144 -0.55 28.72 -28.27
CA GLU A 144 -1.22 27.45 -27.99
C GLU A 144 -2.62 27.69 -27.39
N THR A 145 -2.72 28.55 -26.36
CA THR A 145 -4.02 28.94 -25.79
C THR A 145 -4.95 29.57 -26.82
N PHE A 146 -4.43 30.40 -27.73
CA PHE A 146 -5.22 30.99 -28.82
C PHE A 146 -5.82 29.93 -29.74
N THR A 147 -5.07 28.85 -30.08
CA THR A 147 -5.62 27.76 -30.91
C THR A 147 -6.83 27.07 -30.28
N GLN A 148 -6.84 26.96 -28.94
CA GLN A 148 -7.90 26.29 -28.19
C GLN A 148 -9.21 27.07 -28.16
N LEU A 149 -9.19 28.36 -28.52
CA LEU A 149 -10.40 29.17 -28.60
C LEU A 149 -11.28 28.85 -29.82
N PHE A 150 -10.75 28.15 -30.83
CA PHE A 150 -11.41 27.92 -32.11
C PHE A 150 -11.79 26.46 -32.34
N TYR A 151 -12.88 26.26 -33.07
CA TYR A 151 -13.39 24.98 -33.55
C TYR A 151 -13.63 25.02 -35.06
N HIS A 152 -13.61 23.84 -35.69
CA HIS A 152 -14.09 23.68 -37.07
C HIS A 152 -15.61 23.55 -37.07
N HIS A 153 -16.27 24.21 -38.03
CA HIS A 153 -17.73 24.22 -38.18
C HIS A 153 -18.21 23.04 -39.04
N SER A 154 -19.31 22.40 -38.67
CA SER A 154 -19.86 21.24 -39.37
C SER A 154 -20.36 21.54 -40.80
N GLY A 155 -20.82 22.78 -41.02
CA GLY A 155 -21.36 23.27 -42.28
C GLY A 155 -20.36 23.63 -43.39
N GLY A 156 -19.06 23.36 -43.24
CA GLY A 156 -18.04 23.63 -44.28
C GLY A 156 -16.75 24.24 -43.74
N PRO A 157 -15.88 24.84 -44.59
CA PRO A 157 -14.57 25.35 -44.21
C PRO A 157 -14.67 26.69 -43.45
N PHE A 158 -15.33 26.66 -42.29
CA PHE A 158 -15.48 27.80 -41.40
C PHE A 158 -14.93 27.45 -40.02
N TRP A 159 -14.25 28.40 -39.41
CA TRP A 159 -13.71 28.27 -38.06
C TRP A 159 -14.27 29.37 -37.19
N TYR A 160 -14.56 29.05 -35.94
CA TYR A 160 -15.24 29.99 -35.07
C TYR A 160 -14.84 29.81 -33.61
N THR A 161 -14.99 30.89 -32.86
CA THR A 161 -14.91 30.90 -31.40
C THR A 161 -16.23 31.39 -30.82
N PRO A 162 -16.85 30.68 -29.86
CA PRO A 162 -18.08 31.12 -29.21
C PRO A 162 -17.83 31.96 -27.93
N PHE A 163 -16.59 32.36 -27.68
CA PHE A 163 -16.16 32.84 -26.35
C PHE A 163 -15.90 34.35 -26.25
N ALA A 164 -16.18 35.15 -27.29
CA ALA A 164 -15.83 36.57 -27.28
C ALA A 164 -16.76 37.41 -26.36
N PRO A 165 -16.24 38.44 -25.67
CA PRO A 165 -14.81 38.78 -25.59
C PRO A 165 -14.05 37.83 -24.66
N VAL A 166 -12.77 37.60 -24.94
CA VAL A 166 -11.86 36.80 -24.09
C VAL A 166 -10.82 37.73 -23.46
N ALA A 167 -10.48 37.50 -22.19
CA ALA A 167 -9.29 38.04 -21.56
C ALA A 167 -8.64 36.99 -20.65
N ILE A 168 -7.35 36.73 -20.89
CA ILE A 168 -6.52 35.74 -20.21
C ILE A 168 -5.24 36.42 -19.75
N GLN A 169 -4.88 36.20 -18.49
CA GLN A 169 -3.56 36.49 -17.93
C GLN A 169 -3.04 35.20 -17.31
N ASP A 170 -1.86 34.75 -17.74
CA ASP A 170 -1.45 33.39 -17.45
C ASP A 170 0.06 33.24 -17.33
N ALA A 171 0.47 32.33 -16.45
CA ALA A 171 1.86 32.00 -16.15
C ALA A 171 1.91 30.63 -15.44
N PRO A 172 3.00 29.85 -15.59
CA PRO A 172 3.14 28.58 -14.91
C PRO A 172 3.34 28.76 -13.39
N LYS A 173 2.75 27.86 -12.58
CA LYS A 173 3.00 27.73 -11.14
C LYS A 173 4.41 27.21 -10.88
N PHE A 174 4.82 26.17 -11.62
CA PHE A 174 6.13 25.55 -11.49
C PHE A 174 6.98 25.77 -12.75
N PRO A 175 8.25 26.17 -12.60
CA PRO A 175 9.13 26.36 -13.75
C PRO A 175 9.59 25.06 -14.43
N HIS A 176 9.59 23.91 -13.74
CA HIS A 176 10.02 22.62 -14.29
C HIS A 176 8.83 21.68 -14.50
N ARG A 177 8.48 21.38 -15.76
CA ARG A 177 7.27 20.61 -16.09
C ARG A 177 7.59 19.56 -17.14
N GLY A 178 8.01 18.38 -16.66
CA GLY A 178 8.71 17.43 -17.51
C GLY A 178 8.03 16.11 -17.77
N ILE A 179 8.56 15.42 -18.75
CA ILE A 179 8.35 13.99 -19.01
C ILE A 179 9.73 13.36 -19.06
N LEU A 180 9.95 12.33 -18.26
CA LEU A 180 11.06 11.40 -18.46
C LEU A 180 10.61 10.35 -19.48
N LEU A 181 11.38 10.20 -20.55
CA LEU A 181 11.21 9.15 -21.56
C LEU A 181 12.47 8.30 -21.59
N ASP A 182 12.33 7.06 -21.16
CA ASP A 182 13.35 6.04 -21.35
C ASP A 182 13.34 5.54 -22.80
N VAL A 183 14.51 5.58 -23.43
CA VAL A 183 14.74 5.11 -24.80
C VAL A 183 15.81 4.01 -24.86
N ALA A 184 16.19 3.48 -23.70
CA ALA A 184 17.18 2.44 -23.53
C ALA A 184 16.55 1.06 -23.32
N ARG A 185 15.52 0.92 -22.47
CA ARG A 185 14.82 -0.38 -22.30
C ARG A 185 14.06 -0.74 -23.58
N SER A 186 13.47 0.24 -24.26
CA SER A 186 12.93 0.10 -25.62
C SER A 186 13.41 1.23 -26.52
N TRP A 187 13.75 0.92 -27.79
CA TRP A 187 14.22 1.95 -28.73
C TRP A 187 13.06 2.68 -29.41
N PHE A 188 13.21 4.01 -29.57
CA PHE A 188 12.23 4.87 -30.25
C PHE A 188 12.85 5.61 -31.43
N ALA A 189 12.15 5.69 -32.56
CA ALA A 189 12.63 6.48 -33.67
C ALA A 189 12.56 7.98 -33.32
N VAL A 190 13.44 8.80 -33.92
CA VAL A 190 13.45 10.26 -33.71
C VAL A 190 12.05 10.87 -33.87
N LYS A 191 11.29 10.44 -34.88
CA LYS A 191 9.91 10.91 -35.12
C LYS A 191 8.97 10.71 -33.93
N ASP A 192 9.16 9.65 -33.13
CA ASP A 192 8.32 9.35 -31.97
C ASP A 192 8.65 10.32 -30.83
N ILE A 193 9.94 10.60 -30.62
CA ILE A 193 10.42 11.61 -29.68
C ILE A 193 9.92 13.01 -30.08
N LEU A 194 10.04 13.38 -31.36
CA LEU A 194 9.54 14.67 -31.87
C LEU A 194 8.02 14.82 -31.67
N ARG A 195 7.26 13.74 -31.85
CA ARG A 195 5.81 13.72 -31.64
C ARG A 195 5.43 13.84 -30.16
N THR A 196 6.23 13.28 -29.25
CA THR A 196 6.10 13.53 -27.80
C THR A 196 6.35 15.01 -27.48
N ILE A 197 7.38 15.63 -28.05
CA ILE A 197 7.69 17.07 -27.89
C ILE A 197 6.53 17.96 -28.37
N ASP A 198 5.92 17.65 -29.52
CA ASP A 198 4.72 18.34 -29.99
C ASP A 198 3.60 18.29 -28.94
N SER A 199 3.33 17.10 -28.40
CA SER A 199 2.28 16.88 -27.41
C SER A 199 2.54 17.60 -26.09
N MET A 200 3.80 17.63 -25.65
CA MET A 200 4.24 18.39 -24.48
C MET A 200 3.98 19.89 -24.66
N ALA A 201 4.33 20.44 -25.83
CA ALA A 201 4.14 21.85 -26.14
C ALA A 201 2.66 22.25 -26.09
N TRP A 202 1.77 21.41 -26.62
CA TRP A 202 0.32 21.64 -26.57
C TRP A 202 -0.25 21.58 -25.14
N ASN A 203 0.42 20.84 -24.25
CA ASN A 203 0.09 20.76 -22.81
C ASN A 203 0.91 21.73 -21.94
N LYS A 204 1.69 22.64 -22.55
CA LYS A 204 2.58 23.60 -21.88
C LYS A 204 3.62 22.98 -20.94
N MET A 205 3.97 21.71 -21.16
CA MET A 205 5.13 21.06 -20.56
C MET A 205 6.39 21.56 -21.28
N ASN A 206 7.49 21.74 -20.55
CA ASN A 206 8.66 22.47 -21.05
C ASN A 206 9.98 21.70 -20.92
N ILE A 207 10.00 20.51 -20.33
CA ILE A 207 11.22 19.71 -20.18
C ILE A 207 10.99 18.29 -20.71
N LEU A 208 11.78 17.84 -21.67
CA LEU A 208 11.90 16.42 -21.99
C LEU A 208 13.21 15.91 -21.41
N HIS A 209 13.09 15.03 -20.44
CA HIS A 209 14.18 14.26 -19.89
C HIS A 209 14.32 12.97 -20.71
N VAL A 210 15.43 12.81 -21.44
CA VAL A 210 15.70 11.61 -22.23
C VAL A 210 16.65 10.69 -21.45
N HIS A 211 16.10 9.64 -20.87
CA HIS A 211 16.88 8.55 -20.27
C HIS A 211 17.43 7.66 -21.39
N VAL A 212 18.67 7.94 -21.81
CA VAL A 212 19.19 7.48 -23.11
C VAL A 212 19.98 6.19 -23.05
N THR A 213 20.46 5.77 -21.88
CA THR A 213 21.25 4.56 -21.72
C THR A 213 20.85 3.83 -20.46
N ASP A 214 20.81 2.50 -20.52
CA ASP A 214 20.60 1.64 -19.35
C ASP A 214 21.38 0.31 -19.50
N SER A 215 21.21 -0.62 -18.57
CA SER A 215 21.79 -1.96 -18.62
C SER A 215 21.34 -2.77 -19.84
N GLN A 216 20.14 -2.54 -20.35
CA GLN A 216 19.59 -3.26 -21.50
C GLN A 216 20.14 -2.75 -22.83
N SER A 217 20.42 -1.45 -22.99
CA SER A 217 21.02 -0.94 -24.22
C SER A 217 21.75 0.41 -24.11
N TRP A 218 22.70 0.61 -25.02
CA TRP A 218 23.39 1.88 -25.27
C TRP A 218 23.15 2.34 -26.72
N PRO A 219 22.11 3.13 -27.00
CA PRO A 219 21.78 3.59 -28.35
C PRO A 219 22.51 4.88 -28.78
N ILE A 220 23.15 5.61 -27.88
CA ILE A 220 23.76 6.92 -28.21
C ILE A 220 25.16 6.79 -28.83
N GLU A 221 25.40 7.43 -29.98
CA GLU A 221 26.70 7.39 -30.65
C GLU A 221 27.71 8.32 -29.96
N ILE A 222 28.81 7.73 -29.48
CA ILE A 222 30.01 8.43 -29.02
C ILE A 222 31.06 8.34 -30.13
N THR A 223 31.38 9.46 -30.78
CA THR A 223 32.14 9.42 -32.05
C THR A 223 33.57 8.91 -31.86
N THR A 224 34.14 9.15 -30.68
CA THR A 224 35.46 8.67 -30.26
C THR A 224 35.46 7.20 -29.82
N MET A 225 34.29 6.61 -29.57
CA MET A 225 34.09 5.23 -29.09
C MET A 225 32.88 4.57 -29.79
N PRO A 226 32.90 4.45 -31.14
CA PRO A 226 31.75 3.98 -31.92
C PRO A 226 31.37 2.53 -31.58
N GLU A 227 32.30 1.74 -31.05
CA GLU A 227 32.07 0.36 -30.62
C GLU A 227 31.08 0.23 -29.47
N VAL A 228 30.91 1.27 -28.64
CA VAL A 228 29.97 1.24 -27.50
C VAL A 228 28.55 1.13 -28.02
N ALA A 229 28.12 2.03 -28.91
CA ALA A 229 26.79 1.97 -29.52
C ALA A 229 26.64 0.77 -30.47
N LYS A 230 27.68 0.47 -31.27
CA LYS A 230 27.65 -0.65 -32.24
C LYS A 230 27.38 -2.00 -31.57
N LYS A 231 27.83 -2.18 -30.33
CA LYS A 231 27.62 -3.42 -29.56
C LYS A 231 26.50 -3.30 -28.53
N GLY A 232 26.28 -2.11 -27.97
CA GLY A 232 25.32 -1.86 -26.89
C GLY A 232 23.90 -1.56 -27.36
N ALA A 233 23.70 -1.11 -28.61
CA ALA A 233 22.35 -0.94 -29.16
C ALA A 233 21.71 -2.30 -29.47
N TYR A 234 20.38 -2.40 -29.36
CA TYR A 234 19.63 -3.61 -29.71
C TYR A 234 19.88 -4.09 -31.15
N ARG A 235 20.17 -3.16 -32.06
CA ARG A 235 20.61 -3.43 -33.42
C ARG A 235 21.57 -2.30 -33.84
N PRO A 236 22.62 -2.56 -34.63
CA PRO A 236 23.64 -1.55 -34.95
C PRO A 236 23.16 -0.24 -35.60
N ASP A 237 21.95 -0.20 -36.16
CA ASP A 237 21.31 0.97 -36.79
C ASP A 237 20.15 1.54 -35.95
N LEU A 238 19.86 0.99 -34.78
CA LEU A 238 18.92 1.54 -33.80
C LEU A 238 19.68 2.42 -32.81
N THR A 239 20.30 3.46 -33.35
CA THR A 239 21.17 4.41 -32.63
C THR A 239 20.66 5.84 -32.77
N TYR A 240 21.21 6.75 -31.96
CA TYR A 240 21.04 8.18 -32.08
C TYR A 240 22.37 8.83 -32.46
N SER A 241 22.46 9.32 -33.70
CA SER A 241 23.64 10.01 -34.20
C SER A 241 23.75 11.43 -33.60
N PRO A 242 24.92 12.08 -33.70
CA PRO A 242 25.05 13.49 -33.31
C PRO A 242 24.03 14.42 -33.98
N LYS A 243 23.64 14.12 -35.23
CA LYS A 243 22.62 14.89 -35.96
C LYS A 243 21.22 14.65 -35.42
N ASP A 244 20.91 13.44 -34.96
CA ASP A 244 19.62 13.12 -34.38
C ASP A 244 19.43 13.85 -33.05
N ILE A 245 20.47 13.86 -32.20
CA ILE A 245 20.48 14.61 -30.93
C ILE A 245 20.27 16.11 -31.19
N GLU A 246 21.03 16.69 -32.12
CA GLU A 246 20.89 18.10 -32.49
C GLU A 246 19.49 18.42 -33.04
N LEU A 247 18.93 17.53 -33.88
CA LEU A 247 17.59 17.67 -34.42
C LEU A 247 16.53 17.67 -33.31
N ILE A 248 16.60 16.72 -32.37
CA ILE A 248 15.68 16.61 -31.23
C ILE A 248 15.71 17.90 -30.42
N GLN A 249 16.90 18.38 -30.03
CA GLN A 249 17.06 19.58 -29.22
C GLN A 249 16.57 20.85 -29.93
N LYS A 250 16.94 21.07 -31.20
CA LYS A 250 16.48 22.24 -31.98
C LYS A 250 14.98 22.22 -32.21
N TYR A 251 14.40 21.04 -32.49
CA TYR A 251 12.97 20.88 -32.69
C TYR A 251 12.17 21.23 -31.43
N ALA A 252 12.69 20.82 -30.26
CA ALA A 252 12.14 21.12 -28.95
C ALA A 252 12.22 22.62 -28.62
N ILE A 253 13.36 23.27 -28.85
CA ILE A 253 13.53 24.70 -28.64
C ILE A 253 12.47 25.49 -29.39
N HIS A 254 12.19 25.12 -30.65
CA HIS A 254 11.15 25.77 -31.45
C HIS A 254 9.73 25.63 -30.91
N ARG A 255 9.52 24.79 -29.90
CA ARG A 255 8.27 24.55 -29.17
C ARG A 255 8.34 25.03 -27.71
N GLY A 256 9.44 25.67 -27.33
CA GLY A 256 9.70 26.06 -25.95
C GLY A 256 9.88 24.86 -25.03
N VAL A 257 10.37 23.73 -25.54
CA VAL A 257 10.71 22.56 -24.74
C VAL A 257 12.23 22.47 -24.71
N GLU A 258 12.81 22.37 -23.52
CA GLU A 258 14.21 22.01 -23.34
C GLU A 258 14.35 20.48 -23.29
N VAL A 259 15.45 19.95 -23.84
CA VAL A 259 15.75 18.52 -23.79
C VAL A 259 17.10 18.33 -23.13
N TYR A 260 17.11 17.65 -21.98
CA TYR A 260 18.34 17.15 -21.38
C TYR A 260 18.40 15.62 -21.45
N PHE A 261 19.62 15.11 -21.38
CA PHE A 261 19.89 13.69 -21.47
C PHE A 261 20.42 13.19 -20.13
N GLU A 262 20.15 11.92 -19.89
CA GLU A 262 20.67 11.16 -18.77
C GLU A 262 21.57 10.03 -19.27
N ILE A 263 22.75 9.93 -18.66
CA ILE A 263 23.50 8.68 -18.62
C ILE A 263 23.47 8.24 -17.16
N ASP A 264 22.71 7.18 -16.89
CA ASP A 264 22.57 6.68 -15.53
C ASP A 264 23.85 5.97 -15.09
N MET A 265 24.36 6.40 -13.94
CA MET A 265 25.61 5.89 -13.39
C MET A 265 25.69 6.14 -11.88
N PRO A 266 26.36 5.25 -11.12
CA PRO A 266 27.16 4.11 -11.59
C PRO A 266 26.37 2.82 -11.84
N GLY A 267 25.11 2.74 -11.39
CA GLY A 267 24.19 1.64 -11.72
C GLY A 267 23.73 1.70 -13.18
N HIS A 268 22.80 0.82 -13.56
CA HIS A 268 22.08 0.94 -14.84
C HIS A 268 22.97 1.07 -16.09
N ILE A 269 24.10 0.36 -16.14
CA ILE A 269 25.10 0.56 -17.21
C ILE A 269 25.65 -0.74 -17.81
N GLY A 270 24.98 -1.86 -17.55
CA GLY A 270 25.35 -3.20 -18.03
C GLY A 270 25.68 -3.30 -19.53
N ALA A 271 25.02 -2.54 -20.41
CA ALA A 271 25.25 -2.59 -21.86
C ALA A 271 26.71 -2.25 -22.26
N VAL A 272 27.43 -1.48 -21.43
CA VAL A 272 28.85 -1.16 -21.66
C VAL A 272 29.72 -2.42 -21.64
N ALA A 273 29.35 -3.46 -20.88
CA ALA A 273 30.09 -4.71 -20.78
C ALA A 273 30.24 -5.45 -22.12
N LEU A 274 29.35 -5.18 -23.08
CA LEU A 274 29.43 -5.76 -24.43
C LEU A 274 30.64 -5.24 -25.23
N SER A 275 31.13 -4.04 -24.89
CA SER A 275 32.29 -3.42 -25.52
C SER A 275 33.51 -3.36 -24.61
N HIS A 276 33.30 -3.08 -23.32
CA HIS A 276 34.32 -2.85 -22.29
C HIS A 276 33.97 -3.64 -21.01
N PRO A 277 33.99 -4.98 -21.06
CA PRO A 277 33.62 -5.82 -19.91
C PRO A 277 34.51 -5.59 -18.68
N GLU A 278 35.73 -5.10 -18.87
CA GLU A 278 36.66 -4.80 -17.79
C GLU A 278 36.21 -3.67 -16.86
N LEU A 279 35.27 -2.83 -17.30
CA LEU A 279 34.77 -1.66 -16.55
C LEU A 279 33.56 -1.98 -15.67
N ILE A 280 32.86 -3.08 -15.93
CA ILE A 280 31.57 -3.40 -15.34
C ILE A 280 31.69 -4.53 -14.31
N VAL A 281 30.89 -4.45 -13.25
CA VAL A 281 30.67 -5.53 -12.27
C VAL A 281 29.24 -6.04 -12.36
N ALA A 282 29.07 -7.29 -11.93
CA ALA A 282 27.79 -7.99 -11.87
C ALA A 282 27.03 -8.07 -13.22
N TYR A 283 27.70 -7.92 -14.37
CA TYR A 283 27.01 -7.95 -15.66
C TYR A 283 26.27 -9.26 -15.87
N ASN A 284 24.93 -9.18 -15.97
CA ASN A 284 24.05 -10.32 -16.20
C ASN A 284 24.22 -11.49 -15.18
N GLU A 285 24.62 -11.17 -13.95
CA GLU A 285 24.78 -12.15 -12.89
C GLU A 285 23.44 -12.73 -12.42
N ALA A 286 23.46 -14.01 -12.02
CA ALA A 286 22.28 -14.74 -11.59
C ALA A 286 22.45 -15.33 -10.17
N PRO A 287 21.40 -15.34 -9.33
CA PRO A 287 20.09 -14.74 -9.57
C PRO A 287 20.15 -13.21 -9.52
N TYR A 288 19.56 -12.53 -10.51
CA TYR A 288 19.72 -11.08 -10.70
C TYR A 288 19.26 -10.26 -9.49
N TYR A 289 18.17 -10.67 -8.82
CA TYR A 289 17.56 -9.93 -7.70
C TYR A 289 18.50 -9.77 -6.49
N TRP A 290 19.61 -10.49 -6.44
CA TRP A 290 20.63 -10.30 -5.41
C TRP A 290 21.59 -9.15 -5.74
N TRP A 291 21.80 -8.88 -7.03
CA TRP A 291 22.82 -7.98 -7.57
C TRP A 291 22.24 -6.69 -8.16
N CYS A 292 20.96 -6.66 -8.50
CA CYS A 292 20.27 -5.50 -9.08
C CYS A 292 18.75 -5.63 -8.93
N ALA A 293 18.00 -4.55 -9.18
CA ALA A 293 16.55 -4.56 -9.17
C ALA A 293 15.96 -5.32 -10.38
N GLU A 294 16.57 -5.17 -11.55
CA GLU A 294 16.06 -5.71 -12.82
C GLU A 294 17.18 -6.26 -13.73
N PRO A 295 16.94 -7.34 -14.49
CA PRO A 295 17.93 -7.90 -15.38
C PRO A 295 18.04 -7.13 -16.73
N PRO A 296 19.22 -7.13 -17.37
CA PRO A 296 20.48 -7.65 -16.86
C PRO A 296 21.08 -6.68 -15.83
N CYS A 297 21.71 -7.23 -14.79
CA CYS A 297 22.47 -6.40 -13.86
C CYS A 297 23.70 -5.77 -14.55
N GLY A 298 24.27 -4.72 -13.95
CA GLY A 298 25.55 -4.16 -14.36
C GLY A 298 25.79 -2.76 -13.80
N ALA A 299 26.93 -2.57 -13.12
CA ALA A 299 27.36 -1.28 -12.59
C ALA A 299 28.84 -1.01 -12.90
N PHE A 300 29.25 0.25 -12.91
CA PHE A 300 30.66 0.62 -13.01
C PHE A 300 31.45 0.23 -11.77
N LYS A 301 32.71 -0.19 -11.98
CA LYS A 301 33.68 -0.34 -10.88
C LYS A 301 34.02 1.01 -10.27
N LEU A 302 33.72 1.19 -8.97
CA LEU A 302 33.89 2.48 -8.29
C LEU A 302 35.37 2.81 -7.98
N ASN A 303 36.26 1.83 -7.96
CA ASN A 303 37.68 2.01 -7.63
C ASN A 303 38.62 1.66 -8.79
N ASP A 304 38.22 1.99 -10.02
CA ASP A 304 39.03 1.73 -11.23
C ASP A 304 39.19 2.99 -12.08
N SER A 305 40.43 3.49 -12.22
CA SER A 305 40.69 4.72 -12.98
C SER A 305 40.34 4.61 -14.46
N ARG A 306 40.22 3.38 -15.00
CA ARG A 306 39.79 3.17 -16.39
C ARG A 306 38.34 3.55 -16.61
N VAL A 307 37.49 3.47 -15.58
CA VAL A 307 36.12 3.96 -15.62
C VAL A 307 36.12 5.48 -15.77
N ASP A 308 36.96 6.18 -15.00
CA ASP A 308 37.12 7.63 -15.12
C ASP A 308 37.62 8.02 -16.53
N ASP A 309 38.59 7.30 -17.10
CA ASP A 309 39.09 7.54 -18.45
C ASP A 309 38.01 7.31 -19.53
N PHE A 310 37.21 6.25 -19.38
CA PHE A 310 36.09 5.95 -20.26
C PHE A 310 35.04 7.07 -20.21
N LEU A 311 34.55 7.42 -19.02
CA LEU A 311 33.57 8.49 -18.84
C LEU A 311 34.13 9.86 -19.28
N GLY A 312 35.45 10.06 -19.17
CA GLY A 312 36.12 11.26 -19.68
C GLY A 312 35.91 11.39 -21.19
N LYS A 313 36.14 10.32 -21.94
CA LYS A 313 35.89 10.29 -23.39
C LYS A 313 34.41 10.43 -23.75
N VAL A 314 33.52 9.78 -23.00
CA VAL A 314 32.06 9.93 -23.20
C VAL A 314 31.67 11.40 -23.05
N PHE A 315 32.11 12.05 -21.97
CA PHE A 315 31.71 13.42 -21.65
C PHE A 315 32.40 14.48 -22.51
N ASP A 316 33.66 14.27 -22.89
CA ASP A 316 34.37 15.15 -23.83
C ASP A 316 33.71 15.16 -25.22
N ASP A 317 33.04 14.07 -25.62
CA ASP A 317 32.27 13.99 -26.87
C ASP A 317 30.82 14.47 -26.68
N LEU A 318 30.13 14.05 -25.61
CA LEU A 318 28.70 14.31 -25.41
C LEU A 318 28.38 15.71 -24.89
N LEU A 319 29.01 16.17 -23.81
CA LEU A 319 28.60 17.42 -23.15
C LEU A 319 28.73 18.65 -24.06
N PRO A 320 29.76 18.79 -24.94
CA PRO A 320 29.82 19.90 -25.88
C PRO A 320 28.70 19.91 -26.93
N ARG A 321 28.10 18.75 -27.23
CA ARG A 321 26.93 18.64 -28.13
C ARG A 321 25.65 19.13 -27.45
N LEU A 322 25.53 18.92 -26.13
CA LEU A 322 24.34 19.24 -25.34
C LEU A 322 24.33 20.67 -24.79
N ALA A 323 25.48 21.17 -24.32
CA ALA A 323 25.62 22.47 -23.66
C ALA A 323 25.10 23.70 -24.45
N PRO A 324 25.09 23.72 -25.81
CA PRO A 324 24.47 24.79 -26.56
C PRO A 324 22.95 24.86 -26.40
N TYR A 325 22.29 23.75 -26.06
CA TYR A 325 20.84 23.58 -26.14
C TYR A 325 20.15 23.18 -24.83
N SER A 326 20.91 22.80 -23.81
CA SER A 326 20.39 22.50 -22.47
C SER A 326 21.22 23.18 -21.39
N ALA A 327 20.58 23.42 -20.25
CA ALA A 327 21.19 23.87 -19.01
C ALA A 327 21.49 22.72 -18.04
N TYR A 328 21.02 21.51 -18.34
CA TYR A 328 21.06 20.35 -17.44
C TYR A 328 21.75 19.14 -18.07
N PHE A 329 22.27 18.28 -17.20
CA PHE A 329 22.67 16.91 -17.54
C PHE A 329 22.38 16.03 -16.33
N HIS A 330 21.64 14.95 -16.53
CA HIS A 330 21.29 14.01 -15.46
C HIS A 330 22.38 12.93 -15.39
N THR A 331 22.94 12.71 -14.20
CA THR A 331 23.98 11.70 -13.97
C THR A 331 23.42 10.41 -13.36
N GLY A 332 22.10 10.34 -13.20
CA GLY A 332 21.40 9.21 -12.60
C GLY A 332 21.75 9.01 -11.14
N GLY A 333 22.08 7.77 -10.78
CA GLY A 333 22.50 7.37 -9.44
C GLY A 333 21.40 6.70 -8.63
N ASP A 334 20.39 6.16 -9.30
CA ASP A 334 19.36 5.32 -8.68
C ASP A 334 19.86 3.87 -8.50
N GLU A 335 19.21 3.17 -7.58
CA GLU A 335 19.24 1.70 -7.42
C GLU A 335 20.62 0.99 -7.47
N LEU A 336 21.73 1.70 -7.17
CA LEU A 336 23.03 1.06 -7.02
C LEU A 336 22.94 0.02 -5.90
N ASN A 337 23.23 -1.24 -6.22
CA ASN A 337 23.14 -2.33 -5.27
C ASN A 337 24.52 -2.68 -4.72
N ALA A 338 24.73 -2.41 -3.43
CA ALA A 338 26.00 -2.64 -2.76
C ALA A 338 26.61 -4.05 -2.94
N ASN A 339 25.77 -5.07 -3.19
CA ASN A 339 26.25 -6.44 -3.38
C ASN A 339 27.09 -6.59 -4.66
N ASP A 340 26.87 -5.81 -5.71
CA ASP A 340 27.64 -5.89 -6.96
C ASP A 340 29.16 -5.73 -6.73
N SER A 341 29.52 -4.92 -5.74
CA SER A 341 30.89 -4.54 -5.39
C SER A 341 31.62 -5.68 -4.67
N MET A 342 30.92 -6.72 -4.24
CA MET A 342 31.54 -7.98 -3.79
C MET A 342 32.23 -8.72 -4.94
N LEU A 343 31.76 -8.51 -6.19
CA LEU A 343 32.37 -9.08 -7.39
C LEU A 343 33.49 -8.20 -7.95
N ASP A 344 33.62 -6.96 -7.48
CA ASP A 344 34.75 -6.11 -7.84
C ASP A 344 36.04 -6.64 -7.16
N PRO A 345 37.04 -7.12 -7.92
CA PRO A 345 38.29 -7.60 -7.34
C PRO A 345 39.07 -6.51 -6.57
N GLY A 346 38.82 -5.22 -6.86
CA GLY A 346 39.45 -4.08 -6.20
C GLY A 346 38.73 -3.57 -4.94
N ILE A 347 37.52 -4.08 -4.65
CA ILE A 347 36.71 -3.67 -3.48
C ILE A 347 36.38 -4.87 -2.59
N ARG A 348 35.73 -5.91 -3.14
CA ARG A 348 35.31 -7.15 -2.45
C ARG A 348 34.54 -6.91 -1.14
N ALA A 349 33.72 -5.86 -1.12
CA ALA A 349 32.92 -5.46 0.03
C ALA A 349 31.60 -4.83 -0.43
N ASN A 350 30.58 -4.91 0.42
CA ASN A 350 29.25 -4.31 0.23
C ASN A 350 28.83 -3.38 1.38
N SER A 351 29.77 -3.02 2.26
CA SER A 351 29.50 -2.13 3.39
C SER A 351 29.55 -0.66 2.96
N THR A 352 28.58 0.14 3.40
CA THR A 352 28.50 1.57 3.09
C THR A 352 29.76 2.35 3.47
N GLU A 353 30.46 1.96 4.55
CA GLU A 353 31.71 2.61 5.00
C GLU A 353 32.84 2.53 3.96
N VAL A 354 32.82 1.49 3.11
CA VAL A 354 33.79 1.30 2.03
C VAL A 354 33.32 1.94 0.74
N LEU A 355 32.03 1.78 0.41
CA LEU A 355 31.48 2.21 -0.87
C LEU A 355 31.20 3.71 -0.93
N GLN A 356 30.71 4.31 0.15
CA GLN A 356 30.32 5.72 0.19
C GLN A 356 31.48 6.67 -0.21
N PRO A 357 32.72 6.52 0.30
CA PRO A 357 33.81 7.41 -0.10
C PRO A 357 34.21 7.26 -1.58
N LEU A 358 34.08 6.05 -2.12
CA LEU A 358 34.35 5.77 -3.54
C LEU A 358 33.26 6.40 -4.40
N LEU A 359 32.00 6.25 -4.00
CA LEU A 359 30.86 6.85 -4.67
C LEU A 359 30.89 8.37 -4.61
N GLN A 360 31.27 8.96 -3.46
CA GLN A 360 31.49 10.41 -3.31
C GLN A 360 32.52 10.91 -4.33
N LYS A 361 33.67 10.25 -4.43
CA LYS A 361 34.71 10.60 -5.41
C LYS A 361 34.20 10.47 -6.85
N PHE A 362 33.45 9.39 -7.14
CA PHE A 362 32.86 9.16 -8.46
C PHE A 362 31.92 10.31 -8.85
N ILE A 363 30.93 10.61 -8.00
CA ILE A 363 29.94 11.66 -8.22
C ILE A 363 30.60 13.05 -8.31
N ASP A 364 31.55 13.38 -7.43
CA ASP A 364 32.29 14.64 -7.47
C ASP A 364 33.02 14.83 -8.80
N THR A 365 33.67 13.76 -9.28
CA THR A 365 34.42 13.78 -10.54
C THR A 365 33.49 14.00 -11.73
N GLN A 366 32.36 13.29 -11.77
CA GLN A 366 31.42 13.41 -12.89
C GLN A 366 30.68 14.76 -12.86
N HIS A 367 30.24 15.23 -11.69
CA HIS A 367 29.60 16.54 -11.55
C HIS A 367 30.58 17.68 -11.88
N ALA A 368 31.88 17.54 -11.58
CA ALA A 368 32.88 18.52 -12.00
C ALA A 368 32.98 18.63 -13.53
N ARG A 369 32.87 17.50 -14.26
CA ARG A 369 32.85 17.50 -15.74
C ARG A 369 31.60 18.18 -16.29
N VAL A 370 30.43 17.88 -15.73
CA VAL A 370 29.15 18.53 -16.07
C VAL A 370 29.25 20.06 -15.87
N ARG A 371 29.75 20.51 -14.71
CA ARG A 371 29.96 21.94 -14.43
C ARG A 371 30.98 22.58 -15.38
N LYS A 372 32.06 21.88 -15.72
CA LYS A 372 33.08 22.38 -16.67
C LYS A 372 32.48 22.61 -18.06
N ALA A 373 31.49 21.83 -18.46
CA ALA A 373 30.74 22.04 -19.71
C ALA A 373 29.71 23.18 -19.62
N GLY A 374 29.53 23.81 -18.45
CA GLY A 374 28.56 24.88 -18.22
C GLY A 374 27.14 24.39 -17.99
N LEU A 375 26.98 23.13 -17.57
CA LEU A 375 25.70 22.47 -17.28
C LEU A 375 25.51 22.31 -15.77
N THR A 376 24.25 22.21 -15.34
CA THR A 376 23.86 21.91 -13.96
C THR A 376 23.59 20.41 -13.81
N PRO A 377 24.26 19.73 -12.86
CA PRO A 377 24.00 18.31 -12.60
C PRO A 377 22.60 18.07 -12.02
N ILE A 378 21.97 16.98 -12.44
CA ILE A 378 20.79 16.39 -11.79
C ILE A 378 21.14 14.95 -11.38
N THR A 379 20.60 14.48 -10.25
CA THR A 379 20.80 13.11 -9.75
C THR A 379 19.55 12.59 -9.06
N TRP A 380 19.37 11.27 -9.01
CA TRP A 380 18.29 10.62 -8.25
C TRP A 380 18.51 10.74 -6.74
N GLU A 381 17.43 10.57 -5.97
CA GLU A 381 17.41 10.88 -4.53
C GLU A 381 18.31 9.99 -3.69
N GLU A 382 18.60 8.76 -4.13
CA GLU A 382 19.41 7.79 -3.41
C GLU A 382 20.83 8.28 -3.15
N ILE A 383 21.39 9.13 -4.03
CA ILE A 383 22.75 9.68 -3.86
C ILE A 383 22.85 10.47 -2.54
N PRO A 384 22.03 11.52 -2.30
CA PRO A 384 22.06 12.23 -1.02
C PRO A 384 21.33 11.50 0.13
N THR A 385 20.37 10.59 -0.12
CA THR A 385 19.62 9.92 0.96
C THR A 385 20.30 8.64 1.43
N ASP A 386 20.36 7.64 0.57
CA ASP A 386 20.68 6.25 0.93
C ASP A 386 22.18 6.07 1.03
N TRP A 387 22.90 6.70 0.11
CA TRP A 387 24.35 6.70 0.06
C TRP A 387 24.98 7.83 0.87
N ASN A 388 24.21 8.80 1.34
CA ASN A 388 24.70 9.95 2.12
C ASN A 388 25.91 10.64 1.43
N VAL A 389 25.86 10.76 0.10
CA VAL A 389 26.85 11.49 -0.70
C VAL A 389 26.53 12.97 -0.62
N THR A 390 27.52 13.77 -0.24
CA THR A 390 27.38 15.23 -0.20
C THR A 390 27.39 15.78 -1.62
N ILE A 391 26.31 16.44 -2.01
CA ILE A 391 26.18 17.09 -3.32
C ILE A 391 26.21 18.62 -3.20
N GLY A 392 26.60 19.29 -4.28
CA GLY A 392 26.65 20.75 -4.35
C GLY A 392 25.26 21.38 -4.28
N LYS A 393 25.15 22.62 -3.77
CA LYS A 393 23.88 23.38 -3.72
C LYS A 393 23.32 23.74 -5.10
N ASP A 394 24.15 23.64 -6.13
CA ASP A 394 23.75 23.81 -7.53
C ASP A 394 23.03 22.58 -8.09
N VAL A 395 23.29 21.39 -7.54
CA VAL A 395 22.73 20.12 -7.99
C VAL A 395 21.23 20.07 -7.70
N VAL A 396 20.47 19.62 -8.68
CA VAL A 396 19.03 19.32 -8.54
C VAL A 396 18.87 17.84 -8.23
N VAL A 397 17.97 17.51 -7.31
CA VAL A 397 17.67 16.13 -6.95
C VAL A 397 16.30 15.76 -7.51
N GLN A 398 16.21 14.66 -8.26
CA GLN A 398 14.95 14.10 -8.72
C GLN A 398 14.49 13.02 -7.73
N SER A 399 13.30 13.18 -7.15
CA SER A 399 12.72 12.24 -6.19
C SER A 399 11.63 11.41 -6.84
N TRP A 400 11.59 10.11 -6.54
CA TRP A 400 10.63 9.15 -7.06
C TRP A 400 10.02 8.23 -6.00
N LEU A 401 10.67 7.98 -4.86
CA LEU A 401 10.23 7.05 -3.80
C LEU A 401 8.95 7.47 -3.07
N GLY A 402 8.60 8.77 -3.12
CA GLY A 402 7.39 9.31 -2.50
C GLY A 402 7.49 9.49 -0.97
N GLY A 403 6.38 9.33 -0.25
CA GLY A 403 6.36 9.53 1.21
C GLY A 403 6.81 10.94 1.63
N ASP A 404 7.81 11.02 2.51
CA ASP A 404 8.41 12.27 3.00
C ASP A 404 9.69 12.68 2.23
N SER A 405 10.01 12.05 1.08
CA SER A 405 11.26 12.30 0.32
C SER A 405 11.43 13.76 -0.08
N VAL A 406 10.43 14.36 -0.73
CA VAL A 406 10.48 15.77 -1.15
C VAL A 406 10.71 16.69 0.06
N LYS A 407 10.04 16.42 1.18
CA LYS A 407 10.22 17.18 2.41
C LYS A 407 11.63 17.03 2.99
N THR A 408 12.17 15.82 3.00
CA THR A 408 13.52 15.53 3.49
C THR A 408 14.58 16.26 2.67
N LEU A 409 14.49 16.15 1.34
CA LEU A 409 15.42 16.79 0.42
C LEU A 409 15.37 18.32 0.49
N THR A 410 14.16 18.89 0.49
CA THR A 410 13.98 20.35 0.62
C THR A 410 14.36 20.86 2.01
N GLY A 411 14.10 20.10 3.08
CA GLY A 411 14.56 20.41 4.44
C GLY A 411 16.08 20.42 4.58
N ASN A 412 16.78 19.62 3.77
CA ASN A 412 18.25 19.64 3.63
C ASN A 412 18.76 20.76 2.69
N GLY A 413 17.86 21.56 2.12
CA GLY A 413 18.19 22.70 1.28
C GLY A 413 18.45 22.36 -0.20
N HIS A 414 18.09 21.15 -0.64
CA HIS A 414 18.21 20.76 -2.05
C HIS A 414 17.04 21.26 -2.88
N LYS A 415 17.32 21.60 -4.16
CA LYS A 415 16.28 21.84 -5.15
C LYS A 415 15.75 20.49 -5.63
N VAL A 416 14.43 20.36 -5.70
CA VAL A 416 13.78 19.07 -5.98
C VAL A 416 12.93 19.14 -7.24
N ILE A 417 13.05 18.12 -8.07
CA ILE A 417 12.09 17.74 -9.10
C ILE A 417 11.35 16.51 -8.57
N ASP A 418 10.02 16.55 -8.51
CA ASP A 418 9.23 15.44 -8.00
C ASP A 418 8.69 14.55 -9.12
N SER A 419 8.89 13.24 -8.98
CA SER A 419 8.45 12.16 -9.87
C SER A 419 7.83 11.00 -9.08
N ASN A 420 7.28 11.26 -7.88
CA ASN A 420 6.68 10.27 -6.98
C ASN A 420 5.92 9.12 -7.68
N TYR A 421 6.44 7.90 -7.57
CA TYR A 421 5.94 6.71 -8.26
C TYR A 421 4.49 6.39 -7.91
N ASN A 422 4.01 6.79 -6.72
CA ASN A 422 2.62 6.57 -6.32
C ASN A 422 1.62 7.35 -7.18
N PHE A 423 2.08 8.39 -7.89
CA PHE A 423 1.25 9.27 -8.69
C PHE A 423 1.68 9.40 -10.14
N TRP A 424 2.99 9.55 -10.42
CA TRP A 424 3.50 10.06 -11.69
C TRP A 424 4.34 9.07 -12.52
N TYR A 425 4.44 7.80 -12.11
CA TYR A 425 4.97 6.72 -12.96
C TYR A 425 3.86 6.18 -13.89
N LEU A 426 4.06 6.29 -15.20
CA LEU A 426 3.04 5.97 -16.19
C LEU A 426 3.09 4.51 -16.66
N ASP A 427 4.18 3.81 -16.38
CA ASP A 427 4.48 2.41 -16.68
C ASP A 427 3.76 1.41 -15.75
N CYS A 428 3.48 1.79 -14.49
CA CYS A 428 2.76 0.93 -13.54
C CYS A 428 1.38 0.48 -14.01
N GLY A 429 0.91 -0.69 -13.55
CA GLY A 429 -0.45 -1.16 -13.87
C GLY A 429 -0.56 -2.09 -15.06
N ARG A 430 0.56 -2.55 -15.60
CA ARG A 430 0.67 -3.28 -16.87
C ARG A 430 1.00 -4.75 -16.67
N GLY A 431 1.32 -5.14 -15.43
CA GLY A 431 1.63 -6.51 -15.04
C GLY A 431 3.10 -6.84 -15.21
N GLN A 432 3.48 -7.97 -14.64
CA GLN A 432 4.87 -8.41 -14.55
C GLN A 432 5.42 -8.81 -15.93
N TRP A 433 6.56 -8.26 -16.29
CA TRP A 433 7.27 -8.54 -17.55
C TRP A 433 8.35 -9.61 -17.41
N ILE A 434 8.83 -9.86 -16.18
CA ILE A 434 9.78 -10.92 -15.88
C ILE A 434 9.14 -12.30 -16.07
N THR A 435 9.82 -13.17 -16.82
CA THR A 435 9.36 -14.55 -17.03
C THR A 435 9.68 -15.42 -15.81
N MET A 436 8.71 -16.23 -15.37
CA MET A 436 8.82 -17.04 -14.16
C MET A 436 8.52 -18.51 -14.45
N ALA A 437 9.32 -19.39 -13.85
CA ALA A 437 9.01 -20.81 -13.80
C ALA A 437 7.90 -21.08 -12.76
N ASN A 438 7.14 -22.16 -12.96
CA ASN A 438 6.20 -22.68 -11.97
C ASN A 438 6.91 -22.95 -10.63
N GLY A 439 6.16 -22.86 -9.52
CA GLY A 439 6.68 -23.02 -8.17
C GLY A 439 6.84 -21.68 -7.47
N LEU A 440 7.90 -21.50 -6.68
CA LEU A 440 8.03 -20.37 -5.75
C LEU A 440 7.91 -19.00 -6.44
N ALA A 441 8.57 -18.79 -7.58
CA ALA A 441 8.47 -17.51 -8.30
C ALA A 441 7.03 -17.24 -8.77
N TYR A 442 6.40 -18.20 -9.45
CA TYR A 442 5.00 -18.12 -9.85
C TYR A 442 4.07 -17.83 -8.66
N ASP A 443 4.21 -18.60 -7.57
CA ASP A 443 3.35 -18.51 -6.39
C ASP A 443 3.56 -17.20 -5.62
N THR A 444 4.78 -16.63 -5.66
CA THR A 444 5.12 -15.37 -5.00
C THR A 444 4.54 -14.17 -5.75
N PHE A 445 4.63 -14.19 -7.08
CA PHE A 445 4.25 -13.04 -7.89
C PHE A 445 2.83 -13.11 -8.44
N TYR A 446 2.11 -14.24 -8.38
CA TYR A 446 0.69 -14.32 -8.75
C TYR A 446 -0.15 -13.28 -7.97
N PRO A 447 -0.96 -12.41 -8.62
CA PRO A 447 -1.50 -12.50 -9.98
C PRO A 447 -0.70 -11.76 -11.08
N PHE A 448 0.62 -11.63 -10.90
CA PHE A 448 1.58 -11.02 -11.84
C PHE A 448 1.42 -9.51 -11.97
N GLY A 449 1.29 -8.81 -10.84
CA GLY A 449 1.42 -7.36 -10.81
C GLY A 449 2.86 -6.92 -11.03
N ASP A 450 3.06 -5.76 -11.64
CA ASP A 450 4.35 -5.07 -11.64
C ASP A 450 4.64 -4.45 -10.25
N TRP A 451 5.85 -3.97 -10.02
CA TRP A 451 6.30 -3.56 -8.68
C TRP A 451 5.55 -2.32 -8.15
N CYS A 452 5.11 -1.43 -9.04
CA CYS A 452 4.46 -0.17 -8.70
C CYS A 452 2.94 -0.18 -8.95
N ASP A 453 2.34 -1.36 -9.12
CA ASP A 453 0.89 -1.55 -9.21
C ASP A 453 0.15 -0.82 -8.06
N PRO A 454 -1.03 -0.19 -8.30
CA PRO A 454 -1.87 -0.28 -9.50
C PRO A 454 -1.59 0.79 -10.57
N TYR A 455 -2.22 0.65 -11.74
CA TYR A 455 -2.29 1.67 -12.81
C TYR A 455 -2.63 3.08 -12.30
N LYS A 456 -1.79 4.07 -12.67
CA LYS A 456 -2.01 5.48 -12.31
C LYS A 456 -2.93 6.15 -13.32
N GLY A 457 -4.22 6.21 -13.03
CA GLY A 457 -5.20 6.91 -13.88
C GLY A 457 -5.07 8.43 -13.79
N TRP A 458 -5.58 9.16 -14.80
CA TRP A 458 -5.47 10.63 -14.86
C TRP A 458 -6.02 11.34 -13.62
N ARG A 459 -7.04 10.77 -12.97
CA ARG A 459 -7.65 11.30 -11.74
C ARG A 459 -6.69 11.28 -10.55
N LEU A 460 -5.86 10.23 -10.45
CA LEU A 460 -4.83 10.09 -9.42
C LEU A 460 -3.70 11.06 -9.70
N ILE A 461 -3.19 11.09 -10.94
CA ILE A 461 -2.17 12.05 -11.41
C ILE A 461 -2.59 13.49 -11.14
N TYR A 462 -3.82 13.85 -11.51
CA TYR A 462 -4.38 15.19 -11.30
C TYR A 462 -4.58 15.52 -9.83
N SER A 463 -4.64 14.53 -8.93
CA SER A 463 -4.93 14.74 -7.51
C SER A 463 -3.72 15.17 -6.69
N TYR A 464 -2.52 14.95 -7.21
CA TYR A 464 -1.26 15.16 -6.52
C TYR A 464 -0.85 16.64 -6.49
N ASP A 465 -0.26 17.08 -5.38
CA ASP A 465 0.40 18.39 -5.26
C ASP A 465 1.81 18.15 -4.69
N PRO A 466 2.89 18.41 -5.47
CA PRO A 466 4.26 18.16 -5.03
C PRO A 466 4.71 19.09 -3.89
N THR A 467 3.89 20.09 -3.53
CA THR A 467 4.15 21.01 -2.42
C THR A 467 3.26 20.77 -1.20
N ALA A 468 2.47 19.69 -1.20
CA ALA A 468 1.62 19.35 -0.07
C ALA A 468 2.46 19.11 1.19
N ASN A 469 2.01 19.65 2.33
CA ASN A 469 2.64 19.49 3.65
C ASN A 469 4.07 20.06 3.79
N LEU A 470 4.51 20.92 2.87
CA LEU A 470 5.76 21.67 2.97
C LEU A 470 5.53 23.06 3.59
N THR A 471 6.55 23.58 4.27
CA THR A 471 6.62 25.00 4.63
C THR A 471 6.80 25.87 3.37
N GLU A 472 6.57 27.18 3.48
CA GLU A 472 6.73 28.09 2.35
C GLU A 472 8.17 28.10 1.79
N ASP A 473 9.17 27.94 2.65
CA ASP A 473 10.58 27.94 2.23
C ASP A 473 11.00 26.62 1.60
N GLU A 474 10.51 25.48 2.12
CA GLU A 474 10.68 24.17 1.48
C GLU A 474 9.98 24.13 0.11
N ALA A 475 8.75 24.66 0.00
CA ALA A 475 8.00 24.69 -1.25
C ALA A 475 8.69 25.50 -2.36
N LYS A 476 9.48 26.54 -2.01
CA LYS A 476 10.29 27.32 -2.97
C LYS A 476 11.43 26.51 -3.58
N LEU A 477 11.86 25.43 -2.94
CA LEU A 477 12.90 24.53 -3.44
C LEU A 477 12.34 23.46 -4.39
N VAL A 478 11.03 23.26 -4.43
CA VAL A 478 10.37 22.38 -5.40
C VAL A 478 10.27 23.11 -6.75
N LEU A 479 11.11 22.72 -7.70
CA LEU A 479 11.15 23.32 -9.04
C LEU A 479 9.92 22.93 -9.88
N GLY A 480 9.28 21.82 -9.54
CA GLY A 480 8.15 21.23 -10.23
C GLY A 480 8.26 19.73 -10.23
N GLY A 481 7.96 19.09 -11.38
CA GLY A 481 7.98 17.64 -11.45
C GLY A 481 7.98 17.07 -12.85
N GLU A 482 8.17 15.76 -12.93
CA GLU A 482 8.15 14.99 -14.17
C GLU A 482 7.31 13.74 -14.01
N VAL A 483 6.53 13.43 -15.04
CA VAL A 483 5.93 12.09 -15.17
C VAL A 483 6.94 11.15 -15.80
N ALA A 484 7.16 9.99 -15.18
CA ALA A 484 8.12 9.01 -15.65
C ALA A 484 7.47 8.02 -16.62
N VAL A 485 8.17 7.74 -17.71
CA VAL A 485 7.78 6.78 -18.74
C VAL A 485 8.93 5.79 -18.92
N TRP A 486 9.01 4.82 -17.99
CA TRP A 486 9.92 3.67 -18.08
C TRP A 486 9.39 2.66 -19.10
N THR A 487 10.28 2.06 -19.90
CA THR A 487 9.88 1.40 -21.16
C THR A 487 10.14 -0.09 -21.24
N GLU A 488 10.17 -0.78 -20.10
CA GLU A 488 10.24 -2.25 -20.01
C GLU A 488 9.06 -2.89 -20.77
N THR A 489 7.89 -2.23 -20.76
CA THR A 489 6.67 -2.70 -21.45
C THR A 489 6.02 -1.65 -22.35
N ILE A 490 6.77 -0.62 -22.74
CA ILE A 490 6.30 0.48 -23.60
C ILE A 490 7.15 0.53 -24.86
N ASP A 491 6.49 0.63 -26.00
CA ASP A 491 7.12 0.71 -27.32
C ASP A 491 6.48 1.84 -28.15
N PRO A 492 6.98 2.11 -29.38
CA PRO A 492 6.41 3.15 -30.23
C PRO A 492 4.91 2.98 -30.54
N VAL A 493 4.36 1.76 -30.44
CA VAL A 493 2.94 1.47 -30.71
C VAL A 493 2.06 1.92 -29.56
N THR A 494 2.51 1.71 -28.33
CA THR A 494 1.71 1.95 -27.11
C THR A 494 1.97 3.31 -26.46
N LEU A 495 3.10 3.95 -26.77
CA LEU A 495 3.57 5.23 -26.21
C LEU A 495 2.45 6.25 -25.99
N ASP A 496 1.69 6.56 -27.03
CA ASP A 496 0.71 7.66 -27.01
C ASP A 496 -0.43 7.41 -26.06
N SER A 497 -0.96 6.18 -26.10
CA SER A 497 -2.10 5.75 -25.31
C SER A 497 -1.77 5.73 -23.80
N ILE A 498 -0.49 5.55 -23.48
CA ILE A 498 0.01 5.50 -22.12
C ILE A 498 0.25 6.92 -21.62
N ILE A 499 0.98 7.74 -22.37
CA ILE A 499 1.33 9.10 -21.95
C ILE A 499 0.08 9.99 -21.93
N TRP A 500 -0.75 9.96 -22.97
CA TRP A 500 -1.83 10.92 -23.16
C TRP A 500 -3.20 10.27 -22.93
N PRO A 501 -4.08 10.88 -22.11
CA PRO A 501 -4.06 12.24 -21.57
C PRO A 501 -3.55 12.31 -20.11
N ARG A 502 -2.79 11.32 -19.65
CA ARG A 502 -2.29 11.27 -18.27
C ARG A 502 -1.25 12.35 -17.99
N ALA A 503 -0.27 12.54 -18.87
CA ALA A 503 0.69 13.64 -18.79
C ALA A 503 0.01 15.02 -18.93
N SER A 504 -1.10 15.13 -19.67
CA SER A 504 -1.91 16.35 -19.71
C SER A 504 -2.42 16.73 -18.31
N ALA A 505 -2.85 15.75 -17.51
CA ALA A 505 -3.28 15.94 -16.13
C ALA A 505 -2.17 16.53 -15.25
N ALA A 506 -0.95 15.94 -15.31
CA ALA A 506 0.21 16.47 -14.61
C ALA A 506 0.59 17.88 -15.11
N GLY A 507 0.53 18.11 -16.42
CA GLY A 507 0.79 19.41 -17.04
C GLY A 507 -0.10 20.53 -16.48
N GLU A 508 -1.39 20.27 -16.21
CA GLU A 508 -2.26 21.27 -15.59
C GLU A 508 -1.96 21.51 -14.10
N VAL A 509 -1.63 20.44 -13.35
CA VAL A 509 -1.17 20.56 -11.96
C VAL A 509 0.09 21.42 -11.89
N LEU A 510 1.03 21.20 -12.80
CA LEU A 510 2.30 21.92 -12.85
C LEU A 510 2.18 23.34 -13.43
N TRP A 511 1.19 23.59 -14.30
CA TRP A 511 0.93 24.92 -14.86
C TRP A 511 0.10 25.81 -13.92
N SER A 512 -1.00 25.28 -13.37
CA SER A 512 -1.99 26.09 -12.66
C SER A 512 -2.21 25.70 -11.20
N GLY A 513 -1.56 24.62 -10.76
CA GLY A 513 -1.70 24.10 -9.40
C GLY A 513 -2.89 23.16 -9.24
N ARG A 514 -2.74 22.26 -8.25
CA ARG A 514 -3.81 21.36 -7.80
C ARG A 514 -4.94 22.12 -7.11
N THR A 515 -4.64 23.20 -6.42
CA THR A 515 -5.58 24.00 -5.64
C THR A 515 -6.12 25.19 -6.43
N ASP A 516 -7.31 25.67 -6.08
CA ASP A 516 -7.85 26.93 -6.56
C ASP A 516 -7.32 28.13 -5.74
N ALA A 517 -7.76 29.34 -6.08
CA ALA A 517 -7.35 30.57 -5.39
C ALA A 517 -7.75 30.63 -3.91
N THR A 518 -8.66 29.76 -3.46
CA THR A 518 -9.06 29.63 -2.04
C THR A 518 -8.25 28.58 -1.29
N GLY A 519 -7.31 27.91 -1.96
CA GLY A 519 -6.50 26.82 -1.41
C GLY A 519 -7.23 25.47 -1.39
N GLN A 520 -8.42 25.36 -1.99
CA GLN A 520 -9.15 24.09 -2.05
C GLN A 520 -8.74 23.27 -3.27
N ASN A 521 -8.75 21.95 -3.12
CA ASN A 521 -8.51 21.02 -4.21
C ASN A 521 -9.55 21.22 -5.33
N ARG A 522 -9.08 21.56 -6.54
CA ARG A 522 -9.93 21.69 -7.73
C ARG A 522 -10.75 20.42 -7.98
N SER A 523 -12.00 20.59 -8.39
CA SER A 523 -12.90 19.48 -8.64
C SER A 523 -12.54 18.71 -9.92
N GLN A 524 -12.54 17.38 -9.86
CA GLN A 524 -12.44 16.55 -11.05
C GLN A 524 -13.65 16.71 -11.98
N LEU A 525 -14.81 17.15 -11.47
CA LEU A 525 -15.98 17.44 -12.30
C LEU A 525 -15.76 18.65 -13.22
N ASP A 526 -14.94 19.61 -12.79
CA ASP A 526 -14.54 20.75 -13.63
C ASP A 526 -13.46 20.35 -14.65
N ALA A 527 -12.47 19.56 -14.22
CA ALA A 527 -11.37 19.17 -15.08
C ALA A 527 -11.79 18.18 -16.19
N THR A 528 -12.74 17.28 -15.89
CA THR A 528 -13.10 16.18 -16.81
C THR A 528 -13.51 16.66 -18.21
N PRO A 529 -14.42 17.64 -18.38
CA PRO A 529 -14.80 18.13 -19.71
C PRO A 529 -13.67 18.82 -20.46
N ARG A 530 -12.80 19.57 -19.76
CA ARG A 530 -11.65 20.25 -20.37
C ARG A 530 -10.61 19.24 -20.84
N LEU A 531 -10.32 18.23 -20.02
CA LEU A 531 -9.40 17.16 -20.38
C LEU A 531 -9.92 16.32 -21.53
N ALA A 532 -11.24 16.05 -21.55
CA ALA A 532 -11.88 15.33 -22.67
C ALA A 532 -11.74 16.11 -23.97
N GLU A 533 -11.92 17.44 -23.95
CA GLU A 533 -11.67 18.26 -25.14
C GLU A 533 -10.19 18.25 -25.54
N MET A 534 -9.27 18.42 -24.59
CA MET A 534 -7.84 18.36 -24.87
C MET A 534 -7.45 17.03 -25.51
N ARG A 535 -8.02 15.92 -25.02
CA ARG A 535 -7.85 14.60 -25.63
C ARG A 535 -8.30 14.56 -27.09
N GLU A 536 -9.46 15.12 -27.43
CA GLU A 536 -9.91 15.16 -28.83
C GLU A 536 -9.02 16.06 -29.70
N ARG A 537 -8.47 17.14 -29.15
CA ARG A 537 -7.47 17.98 -29.84
C ARG A 537 -6.20 17.19 -30.14
N LEU A 538 -5.70 16.42 -29.19
CA LEU A 538 -4.55 15.54 -29.38
C LEU A 538 -4.82 14.49 -30.47
N VAL A 539 -5.99 13.85 -30.45
CA VAL A 539 -6.39 12.87 -31.48
C VAL A 539 -6.48 13.52 -32.87
N ALA A 540 -7.07 14.72 -32.98
CA ALA A 540 -7.13 15.45 -34.23
C ALA A 540 -5.73 15.77 -34.78
N LYS A 541 -4.75 16.01 -33.89
CA LYS A 541 -3.34 16.22 -34.20
C LYS A 541 -2.54 14.93 -34.43
N GLY A 542 -3.19 13.76 -34.48
CA GLY A 542 -2.57 12.48 -34.81
C GLY A 542 -1.97 11.72 -33.62
N ILE A 543 -2.27 12.12 -32.37
CA ILE A 543 -1.82 11.41 -31.17
C ILE A 543 -2.80 10.32 -30.78
N GLY A 544 -2.30 9.11 -30.53
CA GLY A 544 -3.08 7.96 -30.08
C GLY A 544 -3.58 8.04 -28.63
N ALA A 545 -4.12 9.18 -28.20
CA ALA A 545 -4.49 9.44 -26.80
C ALA A 545 -5.69 8.60 -26.32
N SER A 546 -5.53 8.00 -25.13
CA SER A 546 -6.56 7.19 -24.48
C SER A 546 -7.81 8.01 -24.13
N PRO A 547 -9.03 7.43 -24.16
CA PRO A 547 -10.24 8.16 -23.76
C PRO A 547 -10.23 8.58 -22.28
N VAL A 548 -10.72 9.78 -21.98
CA VAL A 548 -10.91 10.27 -20.59
C VAL A 548 -12.14 9.62 -19.93
N GLN A 549 -13.22 9.50 -20.71
CA GLN A 549 -14.50 8.85 -20.39
C GLN A 549 -15.18 8.38 -21.68
N MET A 550 -16.27 7.61 -21.55
CA MET A 550 -17.13 7.26 -22.68
C MET A 550 -17.82 8.49 -23.29
N ILE A 551 -18.12 8.45 -24.59
CA ILE A 551 -18.76 9.55 -25.34
C ILE A 551 -20.09 10.00 -24.71
N PHE A 552 -20.84 9.07 -24.11
CA PHE A 552 -22.06 9.41 -23.37
C PHE A 552 -21.80 10.47 -22.28
N CYS A 553 -20.70 10.35 -21.53
CA CYS A 553 -20.34 11.29 -20.48
C CYS A 553 -19.86 12.62 -21.04
N THR A 554 -19.10 12.61 -22.14
CA THR A 554 -18.55 13.85 -22.74
C THR A 554 -19.64 14.67 -23.45
N GLN A 555 -20.72 14.03 -23.90
CA GLN A 555 -21.91 14.71 -24.45
C GLN A 555 -22.89 15.18 -23.36
N GLY A 556 -22.80 14.62 -22.14
CA GLY A 556 -23.67 14.91 -21.01
C GLY A 556 -23.27 16.13 -20.19
N ASP A 557 -23.99 16.36 -19.09
CA ASP A 557 -23.52 17.22 -18.00
C ASP A 557 -22.36 16.53 -17.26
N PRO A 558 -21.35 17.27 -16.72
CA PRO A 558 -20.26 16.65 -15.97
C PRO A 558 -20.74 15.78 -14.80
N THR A 559 -21.93 16.04 -14.27
CA THR A 559 -22.55 15.28 -13.18
C THR A 559 -23.27 14.00 -13.63
N ASP A 560 -23.59 13.84 -14.93
CA ASP A 560 -24.31 12.66 -15.44
C ASP A 560 -23.52 11.36 -15.23
N CYS A 561 -22.19 11.45 -15.14
CA CYS A 561 -21.28 10.34 -14.86
C CYS A 561 -20.53 10.49 -13.52
N GLN A 562 -21.06 11.28 -12.59
CA GLN A 562 -20.49 11.43 -11.24
C GLN A 562 -20.80 10.21 -10.36
N LEU A 563 -19.80 9.75 -9.62
CA LEU A 563 -20.01 8.81 -8.51
C LEU A 563 -20.42 9.59 -7.25
N VAL A 564 -21.61 9.30 -6.71
CA VAL A 564 -22.10 9.89 -5.45
C VAL A 564 -22.17 8.77 -4.40
N LEU A 565 -21.29 8.83 -3.40
CA LEU A 565 -21.25 7.87 -2.29
C LEU A 565 -22.09 8.41 -1.13
N GLY A 566 -23.28 7.84 -0.96
CA GLY A 566 -24.30 8.25 0.00
C GLY A 566 -25.67 8.07 -0.62
N ARG A 567 -26.70 7.71 0.17
CA ARG A 567 -28.07 7.94 -0.31
C ARG A 567 -28.17 9.44 -0.57
N LYS A 568 -28.67 9.83 -1.76
CA LYS A 568 -29.21 11.17 -2.01
C LYS A 568 -30.28 11.49 -0.95
N SER A 569 -29.87 11.89 0.24
CA SER A 569 -30.46 13.02 0.93
C SER A 569 -29.93 14.26 0.22
N ASP A 570 -30.74 15.29 0.11
CA ASP A 570 -30.34 16.67 -0.25
C ASP A 570 -30.59 17.14 -1.68
N HIS A 571 -31.17 16.33 -2.57
CA HIS A 571 -31.94 16.88 -3.69
C HIS A 571 -33.21 16.05 -3.96
N ILE A 572 -34.11 16.06 -2.98
CA ILE A 572 -35.54 15.79 -3.23
C ILE A 572 -36.24 17.13 -3.05
N LYS A 573 -36.93 17.56 -4.12
CA LYS A 573 -37.93 18.64 -4.09
C LYS A 573 -38.75 18.52 -2.81
N MET A 574 -38.91 19.62 -2.07
CA MET A 574 -39.91 19.73 -1.00
C MET A 574 -41.22 19.06 -1.44
N GLY A 575 -41.61 17.98 -0.75
CA GLY A 575 -42.72 17.15 -1.19
C GLY A 575 -43.00 15.98 -0.24
N LEU A 576 -44.22 15.96 0.28
CA LEU A 576 -44.86 14.88 1.04
C LEU A 576 -44.51 14.72 2.53
N VAL A 577 -43.23 14.77 2.93
CA VAL A 577 -42.86 14.45 4.34
C VAL A 577 -43.23 15.58 5.30
N GLU A 578 -43.04 16.83 4.92
CA GLU A 578 -43.42 18.00 5.73
C GLU A 578 -44.95 18.16 5.83
N GLN A 579 -45.70 17.83 4.78
CA GLN A 579 -47.18 17.81 4.81
C GLN A 579 -47.75 16.74 5.75
N LEU A 580 -47.09 15.58 5.86
CA LEU A 580 -47.50 14.51 6.76
C LEU A 580 -47.20 14.83 8.23
N LEU A 581 -46.15 15.60 8.51
CA LEU A 581 -45.76 15.98 9.86
C LEU A 581 -46.61 17.14 10.43
N GLU A 582 -47.17 18.01 9.58
CA GLU A 582 -48.10 19.07 10.03
C GLU A 582 -49.50 18.54 10.41
N HIS A 583 -49.87 17.33 10.00
CA HIS A 583 -51.23 16.78 10.21
C HIS A 583 -51.26 15.52 11.11
N ALA A 584 -50.11 14.99 11.54
CA ALA A 584 -50.05 13.79 12.37
C ALA A 584 -49.97 14.15 13.86
N SER A 585 -50.99 13.79 14.64
CA SER A 585 -50.93 13.92 16.10
C SER A 585 -49.76 13.10 16.68
N VAL A 586 -49.17 13.56 17.79
CA VAL A 586 -48.10 12.83 18.52
C VAL A 586 -48.51 11.38 18.83
N LYS A 587 -49.80 11.13 19.09
CA LYS A 587 -50.35 9.78 19.29
C LYS A 587 -50.30 8.93 18.00
N THR A 588 -50.57 9.53 16.85
CA THR A 588 -50.50 8.85 15.55
C THR A 588 -49.06 8.49 15.22
N VAL A 589 -48.10 9.39 15.43
CA VAL A 589 -46.67 9.14 15.20
C VAL A 589 -46.14 8.04 16.13
N LEU A 590 -46.50 8.05 17.41
CA LEU A 590 -46.08 7.03 18.38
C LEU A 590 -46.66 5.64 18.09
N LEU A 591 -47.83 5.55 17.45
CA LEU A 591 -48.47 4.27 17.09
C LEU A 591 -48.07 3.78 15.68
N THR A 592 -47.82 4.68 14.72
CA THR A 592 -47.48 4.30 13.33
C THR A 592 -45.98 4.18 13.08
N ALA A 593 -45.12 4.93 13.78
CA ALA A 593 -43.67 4.86 13.56
C ALA A 593 -43.09 3.47 13.88
N PRO A 594 -43.47 2.76 14.96
CA PRO A 594 -42.99 1.40 15.21
C PRO A 594 -43.46 0.42 14.13
N ALA A 595 -44.70 0.55 13.66
CA ALA A 595 -45.25 -0.28 12.59
C ALA A 595 -44.56 -0.01 11.25
N LEU A 596 -44.25 1.25 10.94
CA LEU A 596 -43.51 1.66 9.75
C LEU A 596 -42.04 1.19 9.80
N LEU A 597 -41.38 1.34 10.94
CA LEU A 597 -40.02 0.85 11.16
C LEU A 597 -39.95 -0.68 11.07
N LEU A 598 -40.93 -1.38 11.64
CA LEU A 598 -41.07 -2.83 11.49
C LEU A 598 -41.34 -3.22 10.03
N GLY A 599 -42.20 -2.47 9.33
CA GLY A 599 -42.47 -2.65 7.90
C GLY A 599 -41.21 -2.47 7.04
N LEU A 600 -40.47 -1.38 7.23
CA LEU A 600 -39.19 -1.12 6.54
C LEU A 600 -38.15 -2.19 6.85
N PHE A 601 -38.08 -2.65 8.10
CA PHE A 601 -37.19 -3.73 8.52
C PHE A 601 -37.53 -5.05 7.82
N LEU A 602 -38.82 -5.44 7.79
CA LEU A 602 -39.28 -6.64 7.10
C LEU A 602 -39.10 -6.53 5.58
N CYS A 603 -39.35 -5.36 4.98
CA CYS A 603 -39.07 -5.09 3.58
C CYS A 603 -37.58 -5.23 3.25
N ASN A 604 -36.69 -4.73 4.12
CA ASN A 604 -35.24 -4.89 3.92
C ASN A 604 -34.82 -6.37 3.96
N ILE A 605 -35.39 -7.17 4.88
CA ILE A 605 -35.14 -8.62 4.92
C ILE A 605 -35.63 -9.30 3.65
N ALA A 606 -36.87 -9.00 3.23
CA ALA A 606 -37.46 -9.56 2.02
C ALA A 606 -36.66 -9.18 0.76
N TRP A 607 -36.19 -7.93 0.69
CA TRP A 607 -35.35 -7.43 -0.39
C TRP A 607 -34.00 -8.14 -0.44
N GLN A 608 -33.33 -8.33 0.70
CA GLN A 608 -32.10 -9.11 0.76
C GLN A 608 -32.31 -10.56 0.33
N ASP A 609 -33.37 -11.22 0.80
CA ASP A 609 -33.69 -12.60 0.43
C ASP A 609 -34.02 -12.74 -1.06
N TRP A 610 -34.75 -11.77 -1.63
CA TRP A 610 -34.99 -11.68 -3.08
C TRP A 610 -33.70 -11.51 -3.86
N ARG A 611 -32.82 -10.59 -3.42
CA ARG A 611 -31.55 -10.28 -4.06
C ARG A 611 -30.63 -11.51 -4.08
N ILE A 612 -30.53 -12.22 -2.96
CA ILE A 612 -29.76 -13.46 -2.87
C ILE A 612 -30.34 -14.51 -3.83
N GLY A 613 -31.66 -14.72 -3.82
CA GLY A 613 -32.31 -15.69 -4.71
C GLY A 613 -32.13 -15.40 -6.21
N ARG A 614 -31.92 -14.14 -6.59
CA ARG A 614 -31.60 -13.72 -7.97
C ARG A 614 -30.13 -13.91 -8.32
N MET A 615 -29.24 -13.79 -7.36
CA MET A 615 -27.79 -13.82 -7.58
C MET A 615 -27.20 -15.23 -7.50
N GLY A 616 -27.83 -16.17 -6.79
CA GLY A 616 -27.34 -17.54 -6.70
C GLY A 616 -27.84 -18.29 -5.47
N LEU A 617 -27.04 -19.26 -5.04
CA LEU A 617 -27.43 -20.26 -4.05
C LEU A 617 -27.19 -19.77 -2.61
N ARG A 618 -27.90 -20.41 -1.68
CA ARG A 618 -27.81 -20.18 -0.24
C ARG A 618 -27.41 -21.46 0.49
N PRO A 619 -26.69 -21.34 1.61
CA PRO A 619 -26.50 -22.46 2.50
C PRO A 619 -27.78 -22.79 3.29
N PRO A 620 -27.87 -23.99 3.88
CA PRO A 620 -28.96 -24.34 4.78
C PRO A 620 -29.09 -23.36 5.96
N LYS A 621 -30.34 -23.01 6.31
CA LYS A 621 -30.65 -22.10 7.42
C LYS A 621 -30.64 -22.84 8.75
N VAL A 622 -29.97 -22.27 9.76
CA VAL A 622 -30.04 -22.74 11.15
C VAL A 622 -31.48 -22.54 11.66
N PRO A 623 -32.11 -23.58 12.23
CA PRO A 623 -33.49 -23.48 12.70
C PRO A 623 -33.58 -22.60 13.96
N ASN A 624 -34.31 -21.49 13.86
CA ASN A 624 -34.59 -20.58 14.97
C ASN A 624 -36.08 -20.63 15.34
N LYS A 625 -36.40 -20.81 16.63
CA LYS A 625 -37.78 -20.91 17.15
C LYS A 625 -38.32 -19.57 17.65
N LEU A 626 -37.46 -18.64 18.06
CA LEU A 626 -37.85 -17.32 18.55
C LEU A 626 -37.73 -16.26 17.45
N PRO A 627 -38.56 -15.21 17.47
CA PRO A 627 -38.48 -14.13 16.50
C PRO A 627 -37.09 -13.47 16.54
N PHE A 628 -36.66 -12.94 15.38
CA PHE A 628 -35.38 -12.25 15.20
C PHE A 628 -34.11 -13.07 15.54
N GLY A 629 -34.22 -14.40 15.69
CA GLY A 629 -33.09 -15.27 15.99
C GLY A 629 -32.56 -15.14 17.43
N LEU A 630 -33.42 -14.71 18.37
CA LEU A 630 -33.03 -14.53 19.77
C LEU A 630 -32.60 -15.84 20.45
N ASP A 631 -33.11 -16.99 19.99
CA ASP A 631 -32.70 -18.30 20.48
C ASP A 631 -31.27 -18.66 20.05
N PHE A 632 -30.83 -18.22 18.87
CA PHE A 632 -29.44 -18.34 18.46
C PHE A 632 -28.52 -17.50 19.36
N ILE A 633 -28.88 -16.24 19.64
CA ILE A 633 -28.13 -15.38 20.57
C ILE A 633 -28.06 -16.04 21.95
N TYR A 634 -29.20 -16.47 22.49
CA TYR A 634 -29.26 -17.11 23.80
C TYR A 634 -28.39 -18.36 23.87
N LYS A 635 -28.45 -19.23 22.87
CA LYS A 635 -27.61 -20.45 22.82
C LYS A 635 -26.12 -20.12 22.70
N ASN A 636 -25.75 -19.10 21.91
CA ASN A 636 -24.36 -18.69 21.76
C ASN A 636 -23.81 -18.08 23.05
N ILE A 637 -24.55 -17.16 23.69
CA ILE A 637 -24.18 -16.55 24.98
C ILE A 637 -24.14 -17.60 26.09
N ARG A 638 -25.19 -18.42 26.22
CA ARG A 638 -25.23 -19.50 27.21
C ARG A 638 -24.11 -20.51 26.98
N GLY A 639 -23.88 -20.90 25.73
CA GLY A 639 -22.77 -21.75 25.33
C GLY A 639 -21.45 -21.19 25.88
N SER A 640 -21.23 -19.89 25.70
CA SER A 640 -20.02 -19.25 26.20
C SER A 640 -19.93 -19.12 27.72
N MET A 641 -21.03 -18.77 28.39
CA MET A 641 -21.07 -18.70 29.86
C MET A 641 -20.94 -20.08 30.53
N THR A 642 -21.24 -21.15 29.80
CA THR A 642 -21.17 -22.54 30.28
C THR A 642 -20.01 -23.33 29.66
N HIS A 643 -19.12 -22.68 28.91
CA HIS A 643 -17.96 -23.30 28.27
C HIS A 643 -18.30 -24.50 27.36
N SER A 644 -19.40 -24.39 26.62
CA SER A 644 -19.93 -25.43 25.72
C SER A 644 -19.97 -24.99 24.24
N GLU A 645 -19.08 -24.10 23.82
CA GLU A 645 -19.04 -23.56 22.46
C GLU A 645 -18.82 -24.63 21.38
N LEU A 646 -17.98 -25.64 21.64
CA LEU A 646 -17.80 -26.74 20.70
C LEU A 646 -19.12 -27.48 20.45
N ALA A 647 -19.91 -27.70 21.50
CA ALA A 647 -21.24 -28.31 21.40
C ALA A 647 -22.21 -27.41 20.63
N PHE A 648 -22.12 -26.08 20.81
CA PHE A 648 -22.90 -25.12 20.02
C PHE A 648 -22.58 -25.21 18.52
N TRP A 649 -21.30 -25.27 18.13
CA TRP A 649 -20.94 -25.42 16.73
C TRP A 649 -21.35 -26.78 16.16
N HIS A 650 -21.21 -27.86 16.92
CA HIS A 650 -21.72 -29.17 16.53
C HIS A 650 -23.24 -29.17 16.35
N TRP A 651 -23.98 -28.45 17.22
CA TRP A 651 -25.42 -28.26 17.05
C TRP A 651 -25.76 -27.53 15.75
N VAL A 652 -24.99 -26.50 15.36
CA VAL A 652 -25.18 -25.80 14.07
C VAL A 652 -24.99 -26.76 12.90
N THR A 653 -23.88 -27.50 12.87
CA THR A 653 -23.57 -28.42 11.77
C THR A 653 -24.54 -29.60 11.73
N SER A 654 -24.95 -30.13 12.88
CA SER A 654 -25.89 -31.27 12.96
C SER A 654 -27.32 -30.87 12.59
N SER A 655 -27.77 -29.69 13.03
CA SER A 655 -29.13 -29.20 12.75
C SER A 655 -29.37 -28.90 11.28
N THR A 656 -28.31 -28.52 10.57
CA THR A 656 -28.35 -28.18 9.14
C THR A 656 -27.85 -29.30 8.24
N LYS A 657 -27.19 -30.33 8.81
CA LYS A 657 -26.46 -31.36 8.08
C LYS A 657 -25.50 -30.76 7.05
N SER A 658 -24.77 -29.73 7.49
CA SER A 658 -23.91 -28.93 6.61
C SER A 658 -22.68 -28.40 7.35
N TRP A 659 -21.57 -28.30 6.62
CA TRP A 659 -20.35 -27.62 7.09
C TRP A 659 -20.39 -26.11 6.89
N THR A 660 -21.38 -25.60 6.15
CA THR A 660 -21.59 -24.16 5.92
C THR A 660 -23.07 -23.83 6.03
N SER A 661 -23.44 -23.03 7.02
CA SER A 661 -24.83 -22.68 7.34
C SER A 661 -25.03 -21.17 7.36
N GLU A 662 -26.27 -20.71 7.23
CA GLU A 662 -26.62 -19.31 7.50
C GLU A 662 -27.64 -19.18 8.64
N THR A 663 -27.60 -18.05 9.34
CA THR A 663 -28.63 -17.63 10.29
C THR A 663 -28.89 -16.13 10.13
N ARG A 664 -29.99 -15.64 10.71
CA ARG A 664 -30.28 -14.21 10.80
C ARG A 664 -30.52 -13.82 12.25
N ILE A 665 -29.82 -12.80 12.70
CA ILE A 665 -29.94 -12.22 14.05
C ILE A 665 -30.34 -10.75 13.91
N VAL A 666 -31.53 -10.39 14.38
CA VAL A 666 -32.09 -9.03 14.30
C VAL A 666 -31.92 -8.45 12.88
N GLY A 667 -32.29 -9.25 11.87
CA GLY A 667 -32.25 -8.87 10.45
C GLY A 667 -30.88 -8.97 9.78
N ARG A 668 -29.78 -9.08 10.54
CA ARG A 668 -28.43 -9.25 9.99
C ARG A 668 -28.17 -10.71 9.65
N ARG A 669 -27.71 -10.97 8.42
CA ARG A 669 -27.33 -12.30 7.95
C ARG A 669 -25.92 -12.65 8.46
N ILE A 670 -25.75 -13.87 8.96
CA ILE A 670 -24.48 -14.43 9.41
C ILE A 670 -24.29 -15.78 8.74
N ILE A 671 -23.10 -16.03 8.20
CA ILE A 671 -22.70 -17.33 7.66
C ILE A 671 -21.73 -17.97 8.65
N LEU A 672 -21.90 -19.27 8.92
CA LEU A 672 -21.01 -20.07 9.75
C LEU A 672 -20.41 -21.16 8.88
N THR A 673 -19.08 -21.30 8.84
CA THR A 673 -18.42 -22.33 8.03
C THR A 673 -17.29 -23.04 8.75
N THR A 674 -17.15 -24.32 8.47
CA THR A 674 -16.04 -25.19 8.90
C THR A 674 -15.43 -25.91 7.69
N ASP A 675 -15.70 -25.39 6.48
CA ASP A 675 -15.19 -25.92 5.24
C ASP A 675 -13.82 -25.30 4.90
N PRO A 676 -12.77 -26.11 4.68
CA PRO A 676 -11.43 -25.60 4.41
C PRO A 676 -11.35 -24.77 3.12
N GLU A 677 -12.16 -25.04 2.10
CA GLU A 677 -12.15 -24.24 0.86
C GLU A 677 -12.76 -22.86 1.09
N ASN A 678 -13.80 -22.76 1.92
CA ASN A 678 -14.35 -21.46 2.30
C ASN A 678 -13.37 -20.67 3.16
N ILE A 679 -12.67 -21.33 4.09
CA ILE A 679 -11.66 -20.68 4.93
C ILE A 679 -10.47 -20.21 4.08
N LYS A 680 -10.00 -21.02 3.12
CA LYS A 680 -9.01 -20.63 2.12
C LYS A 680 -9.45 -19.41 1.32
N ALA A 681 -10.70 -19.38 0.89
CA ALA A 681 -11.25 -18.26 0.15
C ALA A 681 -11.22 -16.97 0.96
N ILE A 682 -11.70 -17.04 2.20
CA ILE A 682 -11.74 -15.91 3.13
C ILE A 682 -10.34 -15.38 3.46
N LEU A 683 -9.36 -16.27 3.62
CA LEU A 683 -8.04 -15.89 4.13
C LEU A 683 -6.99 -15.69 3.06
N ALA A 684 -7.16 -16.22 1.85
CA ALA A 684 -6.17 -16.14 0.78
C ALA A 684 -6.79 -15.84 -0.60
N THR A 685 -7.55 -16.76 -1.19
CA THR A 685 -7.87 -16.64 -2.63
C THR A 685 -8.88 -15.54 -2.96
N GLN A 686 -9.64 -15.07 -1.98
CA GLN A 686 -10.52 -13.90 -2.09
C GLN A 686 -10.22 -12.88 -0.97
N PHE A 687 -8.95 -12.73 -0.59
CA PHE A 687 -8.54 -11.93 0.57
C PHE A 687 -9.10 -10.49 0.57
N HIS A 688 -9.12 -9.80 -0.57
CA HIS A 688 -9.64 -8.43 -0.68
C HIS A 688 -11.16 -8.32 -0.54
N ASP A 689 -11.88 -9.44 -0.62
CA ASP A 689 -13.35 -9.46 -0.48
C ASP A 689 -13.78 -9.58 0.98
N TYR A 690 -12.88 -10.03 1.86
CA TYR A 690 -13.16 -10.38 3.25
C TYR A 690 -12.20 -9.70 4.23
N GLY A 691 -12.72 -8.78 5.03
CA GLY A 691 -11.97 -8.04 6.04
C GLY A 691 -12.47 -8.27 7.46
N LYS A 692 -11.97 -7.50 8.42
CA LYS A 692 -12.59 -7.34 9.74
C LYS A 692 -13.87 -6.50 9.63
N GLY A 693 -13.81 -5.44 8.84
CA GLY A 693 -14.87 -4.47 8.59
C GLY A 693 -15.10 -3.51 9.75
N GLU A 694 -15.73 -2.37 9.43
CA GLU A 694 -16.06 -1.31 10.39
C GLU A 694 -16.81 -1.79 11.65
N PRO A 695 -17.79 -2.74 11.58
CA PRO A 695 -18.44 -3.24 12.79
C PRO A 695 -17.47 -3.91 13.78
N PHE A 696 -16.55 -4.75 13.28
CA PHE A 696 -15.56 -5.42 14.14
C PHE A 696 -14.58 -4.40 14.71
N HIS A 697 -14.08 -3.48 13.86
CA HIS A 697 -13.17 -2.43 14.28
C HIS A 697 -13.76 -1.59 15.43
N ARG A 698 -14.97 -1.05 15.26
CA ARG A 698 -15.66 -0.26 16.29
C ARG A 698 -15.90 -1.02 17.58
N GLU A 699 -16.24 -2.32 17.50
CA GLU A 699 -16.49 -3.15 18.68
C GLU A 699 -15.22 -3.46 19.48
N TRP A 700 -14.08 -3.58 18.81
CA TRP A 700 -12.80 -3.96 19.42
C TRP A 700 -11.86 -2.79 19.71
N LYS A 701 -12.10 -1.61 19.10
CA LYS A 701 -11.27 -0.42 19.26
C LYS A 701 -11.05 0.00 20.71
N GLY A 702 -12.04 -0.21 21.58
CA GLY A 702 -11.93 0.13 23.00
C GLY A 702 -10.97 -0.76 23.81
N PHE A 703 -10.56 -1.92 23.28
CA PHE A 703 -9.60 -2.83 23.92
C PHE A 703 -8.30 -2.92 23.13
N LEU A 704 -8.37 -3.10 21.81
CA LEU A 704 -7.21 -3.35 20.95
C LEU A 704 -6.85 -2.15 20.07
N GLY A 705 -7.54 -1.02 20.19
CA GLY A 705 -7.24 0.19 19.42
C GLY A 705 -7.30 0.00 17.91
N ASP A 706 -6.51 0.80 17.20
CA ASP A 706 -6.31 0.75 15.74
C ASP A 706 -5.10 -0.17 15.40
N SER A 707 -5.10 -1.40 15.95
CA SER A 707 -4.00 -2.35 15.84
C SER A 707 -4.11 -3.33 14.67
N ILE A 708 -3.08 -4.17 14.51
CA ILE A 708 -3.01 -5.26 13.51
C ILE A 708 -4.21 -6.23 13.55
N PHE A 709 -4.96 -6.32 14.65
CA PHE A 709 -6.10 -7.25 14.78
C PHE A 709 -7.46 -6.66 14.42
N THR A 710 -7.61 -5.33 14.42
CA THR A 710 -8.90 -4.64 14.29
C THR A 710 -9.06 -3.88 13.00
N THR A 711 -7.97 -3.62 12.27
CA THR A 711 -7.93 -2.79 11.06
C THR A 711 -7.89 -3.63 9.77
N ASP A 712 -8.15 -3.01 8.61
CA ASP A 712 -8.11 -3.57 7.25
C ASP A 712 -7.31 -2.67 6.29
N GLY A 713 -7.03 -3.18 5.08
CA GLY A 713 -6.41 -2.41 3.99
C GLY A 713 -5.04 -1.86 4.36
N GLU A 714 -4.79 -0.62 3.97
CA GLU A 714 -3.53 0.10 4.19
C GLU A 714 -3.16 0.20 5.67
N VAL A 715 -4.13 0.46 6.56
CA VAL A 715 -3.87 0.61 8.00
C VAL A 715 -3.38 -0.72 8.61
N TRP A 716 -3.97 -1.84 8.19
CA TRP A 716 -3.50 -3.16 8.59
C TRP A 716 -2.11 -3.44 8.02
N HIS A 717 -1.87 -3.10 6.76
CA HIS A 717 -0.57 -3.29 6.12
C HIS A 717 0.53 -2.49 6.83
N ALA A 718 0.29 -1.21 7.14
CA ALA A 718 1.20 -0.35 7.89
C ALA A 718 1.48 -0.92 9.29
N SER A 719 0.45 -1.33 10.03
CA SER A 719 0.62 -1.99 11.35
C SER A 719 1.46 -3.26 11.23
N ARG A 720 1.30 -4.04 10.16
CA ARG A 720 2.07 -5.27 9.94
C ARG A 720 3.53 -4.99 9.62
N GLN A 721 3.82 -3.99 8.78
CA GLN A 721 5.20 -3.61 8.46
C GLN A 721 5.93 -3.06 9.68
N LEU A 722 5.24 -2.28 10.52
CA LEU A 722 5.78 -1.73 11.76
C LEU A 722 6.24 -2.83 12.75
N ILE A 723 5.50 -3.94 12.82
CA ILE A 723 5.73 -5.04 13.78
C ILE A 723 6.73 -6.08 13.25
N ARG A 724 6.86 -6.21 11.92
CA ARG A 724 7.63 -7.28 11.26
C ARG A 724 9.11 -7.39 11.68
N PRO A 725 9.88 -6.29 11.86
CA PRO A 725 11.30 -6.38 12.21
C PRO A 725 11.58 -7.16 13.49
N GLN A 726 10.64 -7.18 14.43
CA GLN A 726 10.81 -7.85 15.73
C GLN A 726 10.63 -9.37 15.68
N PHE A 727 10.09 -9.90 14.57
CA PHE A 727 9.85 -11.32 14.38
C PHE A 727 10.76 -11.94 13.31
N ILE A 728 11.86 -11.27 12.97
CA ILE A 728 12.92 -11.84 12.12
C ILE A 728 13.72 -12.88 12.90
N ARG A 729 14.42 -13.76 12.17
CA ARG A 729 15.13 -14.92 12.74
C ARG A 729 16.06 -14.54 13.89
N ASP A 730 16.88 -13.51 13.71
CA ASP A 730 17.92 -13.13 14.68
C ASP A 730 17.32 -12.77 16.05
N ARG A 731 16.15 -12.11 16.06
CA ARG A 731 15.41 -11.77 17.28
C ARG A 731 14.71 -12.99 17.89
N VAL A 732 14.17 -13.87 17.07
CA VAL A 732 13.51 -15.11 17.52
C VAL A 732 14.51 -16.15 18.05
N SER A 733 15.76 -16.09 17.59
CA SER A 733 16.84 -16.96 18.06
C SER A 733 17.51 -16.50 19.36
N ASP A 734 17.16 -15.31 19.88
CA ASP A 734 17.59 -14.88 21.22
C ASP A 734 16.71 -15.54 22.28
N LEU A 735 17.22 -16.65 22.84
CA LEU A 735 16.50 -17.48 23.80
C LEU A 735 16.70 -17.04 25.25
N HIS A 736 17.45 -15.95 25.49
CA HIS A 736 17.78 -15.50 26.84
C HIS A 736 16.54 -15.15 27.65
N CYS A 737 15.55 -14.50 27.02
CA CYS A 737 14.28 -14.13 27.66
C CYS A 737 13.45 -15.35 28.10
N PHE A 738 13.65 -16.52 27.49
CA PHE A 738 13.00 -17.75 27.94
C PHE A 738 13.77 -18.37 29.10
N GLU A 739 15.10 -18.47 29.00
CA GLU A 739 15.92 -19.09 30.05
C GLU A 739 15.89 -18.30 31.37
N SER A 740 15.86 -16.97 31.32
CA SER A 740 15.86 -16.09 32.51
C SER A 740 14.73 -16.44 33.48
N HIS A 741 13.57 -16.84 32.96
CA HIS A 741 12.37 -17.14 33.75
C HIS A 741 12.22 -18.64 34.10
N MET A 742 12.98 -19.54 33.48
CA MET A 742 12.90 -20.98 33.74
C MET A 742 13.26 -21.36 35.18
N SER A 743 14.26 -20.71 35.75
CA SER A 743 14.69 -20.98 37.13
C SER A 743 13.58 -20.66 38.14
N VAL A 744 12.85 -19.56 37.92
CA VAL A 744 11.72 -19.14 38.75
C VAL A 744 10.52 -20.07 38.54
N LEU A 745 10.27 -20.51 37.29
CA LEU A 745 9.24 -21.50 37.00
C LEU A 745 9.49 -22.82 37.74
N PHE A 746 10.72 -23.34 37.74
CA PHE A 746 11.06 -24.57 38.48
C PHE A 746 10.83 -24.40 39.99
N ARG A 747 11.20 -23.25 40.55
CA ARG A 747 10.93 -22.94 41.97
C ARG A 747 9.43 -22.86 42.25
N ALA A 748 8.65 -22.25 41.37
CA ALA A 748 7.20 -22.18 41.49
C ALA A 748 6.55 -23.58 41.41
N ILE A 749 7.04 -24.45 40.54
CA ILE A 749 6.60 -25.86 40.47
C ILE A 749 6.89 -26.57 41.80
N ALA A 750 8.11 -26.47 42.33
CA ALA A 750 8.47 -27.11 43.61
C ALA A 750 7.70 -26.53 44.81
N ASN A 751 7.41 -25.23 44.78
CA ASN A 751 6.56 -24.56 45.76
C ASN A 751 5.09 -25.03 45.69
N GLY A 752 4.63 -25.56 44.56
CA GLY A 752 3.25 -25.96 44.30
C GLY A 752 2.35 -24.78 43.87
N GLY A 753 2.94 -23.72 43.33
CA GLY A 753 2.27 -22.49 42.93
C GLY A 753 3.22 -21.29 42.92
N ALA A 754 2.69 -20.11 42.56
CA ALA A 754 3.47 -18.87 42.53
C ALA A 754 4.19 -18.58 43.86
N LEU A 755 5.36 -17.96 43.78
CA LEU A 755 6.13 -17.58 44.98
C LEU A 755 5.53 -16.34 45.65
N ASN A 756 5.82 -16.18 46.94
CA ASN A 756 5.51 -15.01 47.77
C ASN A 756 6.75 -14.09 47.85
N GLY A 757 7.26 -13.66 46.69
CA GLY A 757 8.50 -12.87 46.55
C GLY A 757 9.65 -13.67 45.92
N GLU A 758 10.54 -12.98 45.20
CA GLU A 758 11.67 -13.59 44.48
C GLU A 758 12.64 -14.33 45.40
N ASP A 759 12.80 -13.86 46.64
CA ASP A 759 13.72 -14.43 47.63
C ASP A 759 13.11 -15.54 48.48
N GLN A 760 11.87 -15.98 48.20
CA GLN A 760 11.25 -17.06 48.96
C GLN A 760 12.11 -18.34 48.92
N PHE A 761 12.50 -18.85 50.08
CA PHE A 761 13.14 -20.16 50.17
C PHE A 761 12.16 -21.25 49.69
N VAL A 762 12.62 -22.09 48.75
CA VAL A 762 11.87 -23.24 48.24
C VAL A 762 12.76 -24.46 48.38
N ASP A 763 12.24 -25.47 49.09
CA ASP A 763 12.85 -26.80 49.09
C ASP A 763 12.55 -27.49 47.74
N MET A 764 13.57 -27.57 46.90
CA MET A 764 13.44 -28.15 45.56
C MET A 764 13.17 -29.66 45.58
N GLU A 765 13.66 -30.37 46.60
CA GLU A 765 13.48 -31.82 46.73
C GLU A 765 12.05 -32.15 47.18
N ALA A 766 11.47 -31.32 48.06
CA ALA A 766 10.07 -31.43 48.49
C ALA A 766 9.05 -31.16 47.35
N GLY A 767 9.51 -30.63 46.22
CA GLY A 767 8.70 -30.44 45.01
C GLY A 767 8.51 -31.71 44.17
N ASN A 768 9.36 -32.73 44.35
CA ASN A 768 9.34 -33.94 43.54
C ASN A 768 8.05 -34.75 43.81
N GLY A 769 7.23 -34.94 42.78
CA GLY A 769 5.93 -35.63 42.91
C GLY A 769 4.82 -34.80 43.55
N LYS A 770 5.03 -33.49 43.77
CA LYS A 770 4.02 -32.58 44.34
C LYS A 770 3.02 -32.12 43.26
N PRO A 771 1.69 -32.28 43.48
CA PRO A 771 0.69 -31.77 42.53
C PRO A 771 0.68 -30.25 42.45
N VAL A 772 0.62 -29.71 41.24
CA VAL A 772 0.53 -28.27 40.94
C VAL A 772 -0.42 -28.04 39.76
N ASP A 773 -1.10 -26.89 39.74
CA ASP A 773 -1.76 -26.42 38.52
C ASP A 773 -0.73 -25.75 37.62
N ILE A 774 -0.20 -26.51 36.65
CA ILE A 774 0.84 -26.01 35.74
C ILE A 774 0.29 -24.96 34.77
N GLY A 775 -1.03 -24.95 34.54
CA GLY A 775 -1.68 -23.97 33.68
C GLY A 775 -1.53 -22.55 34.22
N ASP A 776 -1.82 -22.34 35.51
CA ASP A 776 -1.61 -21.05 36.17
C ASP A 776 -0.15 -20.58 36.06
N LEU A 777 0.80 -21.49 36.28
CA LEU A 777 2.22 -21.17 36.18
C LEU A 777 2.65 -20.82 34.75
N PHE A 778 2.10 -21.47 33.72
CA PHE A 778 2.37 -21.08 32.34
C PHE A 778 1.82 -19.70 31.99
N PHE A 779 0.62 -19.34 32.44
CA PHE A 779 0.08 -17.98 32.24
C PHE A 779 0.90 -16.89 32.93
N ARG A 780 1.56 -17.23 34.04
CA ARG A 780 2.50 -16.34 34.75
C ARG A 780 3.84 -16.27 34.02
N TYR A 781 4.41 -17.42 33.64
CA TYR A 781 5.67 -17.50 32.91
C TYR A 781 5.61 -16.74 31.57
N THR A 782 4.59 -16.98 30.74
CA THR A 782 4.51 -16.32 29.43
C THR A 782 4.19 -14.84 29.55
N LEU A 783 3.56 -14.40 30.65
CA LEU A 783 3.40 -12.98 30.93
C LEU A 783 4.73 -12.32 31.26
N ASP A 784 5.56 -12.97 32.08
CA ASP A 784 6.92 -12.51 32.39
C ASP A 784 7.80 -12.50 31.13
N ALA A 785 7.81 -13.57 30.35
CA ALA A 785 8.56 -13.66 29.10
C ALA A 785 8.08 -12.64 28.05
N ALA A 786 6.77 -12.46 27.88
CA ALA A 786 6.22 -11.49 26.93
C ALA A 786 6.50 -10.05 27.36
N THR A 787 6.39 -9.72 28.65
CA THR A 787 6.70 -8.36 29.12
C THR A 787 8.18 -8.06 29.08
N ASP A 788 9.04 -9.04 29.36
CA ASP A 788 10.49 -8.92 29.19
C ASP A 788 10.85 -8.67 27.71
N PHE A 789 10.31 -9.48 26.78
CA PHE A 789 10.52 -9.27 25.35
C PHE A 789 9.99 -7.90 24.85
N LEU A 790 8.80 -7.50 25.31
CA LEU A 790 8.14 -6.30 24.80
C LEU A 790 8.69 -5.01 25.41
N LEU A 791 8.98 -5.04 26.71
CA LEU A 791 9.24 -3.86 27.55
C LEU A 791 10.64 -3.87 28.17
N GLY A 792 11.37 -4.98 28.08
CA GLY A 792 12.71 -5.16 28.66
C GLY A 792 12.70 -5.41 30.16
N LYS A 793 11.51 -5.65 30.72
CA LYS A 793 11.28 -5.96 32.13
C LYS A 793 10.14 -6.95 32.24
N ASP A 794 10.38 -8.04 32.96
CA ASP A 794 9.30 -8.89 33.44
C ASP A 794 8.45 -8.14 34.49
N ILE A 795 7.27 -8.65 34.79
CA ILE A 795 6.41 -8.11 35.85
C ILE A 795 6.43 -8.95 37.12
N LYS A 796 7.35 -9.92 37.20
CA LYS A 796 7.48 -10.84 38.34
C LYS A 796 6.19 -11.60 38.65
N SER A 797 5.44 -12.01 37.64
CA SER A 797 4.17 -12.72 37.76
C SER A 797 4.32 -14.09 38.42
N LEU A 798 5.44 -14.78 38.22
CA LEU A 798 5.73 -16.07 38.90
C LEU A 798 6.03 -15.92 40.40
N SER A 799 6.46 -14.73 40.84
CA SER A 799 6.84 -14.46 42.24
C SER A 799 5.94 -13.45 42.95
N THR A 800 4.81 -13.10 42.33
CA THR A 800 3.83 -12.20 42.92
C THR A 800 2.46 -12.90 42.95
N PRO A 801 1.93 -13.25 44.14
CA PRO A 801 0.72 -14.07 44.27
C PRO A 801 -0.50 -13.47 43.57
N ARG A 802 -0.67 -12.14 43.68
CA ARG A 802 -1.70 -11.36 42.99
C ARG A 802 -1.07 -10.37 42.02
N GLN A 803 -1.44 -10.48 40.75
CA GLN A 803 -1.00 -9.55 39.71
C GLN A 803 -2.19 -8.75 39.20
N GLU A 804 -2.32 -7.51 39.67
CA GLU A 804 -3.44 -6.61 39.33
C GLU A 804 -3.56 -6.41 37.81
N PHE A 805 -2.43 -6.28 37.11
CA PHE A 805 -2.39 -6.18 35.66
C PHE A 805 -2.97 -7.43 34.98
N ALA A 806 -2.57 -8.62 35.41
CA ALA A 806 -3.04 -9.89 34.85
C ALA A 806 -4.54 -10.11 35.07
N GLU A 807 -5.04 -9.76 36.27
CA GLU A 807 -6.46 -9.82 36.63
C GLU A 807 -7.30 -8.86 35.78
N ALA A 808 -6.84 -7.61 35.63
CA ALA A 808 -7.48 -6.60 34.77
C ALA A 808 -7.51 -7.06 33.30
N PHE A 809 -6.40 -7.59 32.79
CA PHE A 809 -6.31 -8.08 31.42
C PHE A 809 -7.29 -9.23 31.15
N GLY A 810 -7.43 -10.18 32.08
CA GLY A 810 -8.40 -11.26 31.99
C GLY A 810 -9.86 -10.77 32.01
N GLU A 811 -10.20 -9.82 32.91
CA GLU A 811 -11.55 -9.27 32.99
C GLU A 811 -11.93 -8.45 31.73
N ALA A 812 -10.97 -7.70 31.17
CA ALA A 812 -11.16 -6.98 29.91
C ALA A 812 -11.52 -7.93 28.76
N GLN A 813 -10.78 -9.03 28.61
CA GLN A 813 -11.04 -10.06 27.61
C GLN A 813 -12.41 -10.74 27.81
N ARG A 814 -12.74 -11.10 29.06
CA ARG A 814 -14.02 -11.75 29.39
C ARG A 814 -15.21 -10.86 29.00
N VAL A 815 -15.21 -9.59 29.40
CA VAL A 815 -16.30 -8.65 29.05
C VAL A 815 -16.35 -8.40 27.54
N GLN A 816 -15.20 -8.28 26.88
CA GLN A 816 -15.14 -8.07 25.43
C GLN A 816 -15.66 -9.29 24.65
N SER A 817 -15.35 -10.51 25.09
CA SER A 817 -15.89 -11.76 24.51
C SER A 817 -17.43 -11.80 24.60
N VAL A 818 -18.00 -11.46 25.77
CA VAL A 818 -19.45 -11.41 25.96
C VAL A 818 -20.10 -10.33 25.08
N ALA A 819 -19.48 -9.15 24.98
CA ALA A 819 -19.95 -8.04 24.15
C ALA A 819 -20.09 -8.40 22.67
N VAL A 820 -19.08 -9.05 22.09
CA VAL A 820 -19.09 -9.47 20.68
C VAL A 820 -20.17 -10.53 20.43
N ARG A 821 -20.33 -11.47 21.37
CA ARG A 821 -21.35 -12.54 21.27
C ARG A 821 -22.78 -12.03 21.46
N ALA A 822 -22.96 -10.94 22.20
CA ALA A 822 -24.24 -10.25 22.32
C ALA A 822 -24.69 -9.60 21.00
N GLY A 823 -23.78 -9.39 20.05
CA GLY A 823 -24.07 -8.86 18.72
C GLY A 823 -24.87 -7.54 18.79
N PRO A 824 -26.05 -7.43 18.16
CA PRO A 824 -26.88 -6.22 18.23
C PRO A 824 -27.29 -5.81 19.66
N LEU A 825 -27.22 -6.71 20.65
CA LEU A 825 -27.55 -6.44 22.05
C LEU A 825 -26.34 -6.01 22.90
N ASN A 826 -25.16 -5.81 22.29
CA ASN A 826 -23.93 -5.38 22.98
C ASN A 826 -24.14 -4.11 23.83
N GLY A 827 -25.01 -3.19 23.43
CA GLY A 827 -25.33 -1.98 24.20
C GLY A 827 -25.90 -2.24 25.60
N PHE A 828 -26.42 -3.44 25.87
CA PHE A 828 -26.93 -3.84 27.19
C PHE A 828 -25.91 -4.56 28.08
N VAL A 829 -24.71 -4.86 27.56
CA VAL A 829 -23.66 -5.52 28.32
C VAL A 829 -23.04 -4.52 29.30
N PRO A 830 -23.04 -4.77 30.63
CA PRO A 830 -22.43 -3.87 31.59
C PRO A 830 -20.93 -3.67 31.34
N ARG A 831 -20.49 -2.41 31.17
CA ARG A 831 -19.08 -2.05 30.88
C ARG A 831 -18.31 -1.50 32.09
N GLY A 832 -18.88 -1.60 33.30
CA GLY A 832 -18.28 -1.01 34.51
C GLY A 832 -16.92 -1.61 34.86
N SER A 833 -16.81 -2.94 34.94
CA SER A 833 -15.55 -3.65 35.22
C SER A 833 -14.56 -3.53 34.06
N PHE A 834 -15.05 -3.54 32.82
CA PHE A 834 -14.22 -3.32 31.62
C PHE A 834 -13.50 -1.97 31.66
N LYS A 835 -14.22 -0.87 31.95
CA LYS A 835 -13.60 0.46 32.04
C LYS A 835 -12.56 0.55 33.16
N LYS A 836 -12.81 -0.08 34.31
CA LYS A 836 -11.84 -0.17 35.42
C LYS A 836 -10.59 -0.93 34.99
N SER A 837 -10.78 -2.06 34.31
CA SER A 837 -9.68 -2.92 33.84
C SER A 837 -8.83 -2.22 32.78
N MET A 838 -9.46 -1.56 31.80
CA MET A 838 -8.75 -0.75 30.80
C MET A 838 -7.91 0.34 31.46
N LYS A 839 -8.43 1.01 32.50
CA LYS A 839 -7.64 2.01 33.23
C LYS A 839 -6.35 1.42 33.82
N VAL A 840 -6.41 0.24 34.44
CA VAL A 840 -5.22 -0.44 34.98
C VAL A 840 -4.23 -0.80 33.86
N ILE A 841 -4.73 -1.33 32.74
CA ILE A 841 -3.91 -1.70 31.58
C ILE A 841 -3.23 -0.47 30.98
N ASP A 842 -3.99 0.60 30.76
CA ASP A 842 -3.51 1.86 30.19
C ASP A 842 -2.48 2.52 31.11
N GLU A 843 -2.73 2.58 32.42
CA GLU A 843 -1.79 3.13 33.40
C GLU A 843 -0.46 2.35 33.44
N PHE A 844 -0.53 1.02 33.31
CA PHE A 844 0.65 0.17 33.24
C PHE A 844 1.45 0.42 31.95
N ILE A 845 0.81 0.31 30.77
CA ILE A 845 1.49 0.42 29.48
C ILE A 845 2.04 1.83 29.24
N ASN A 846 1.30 2.88 29.62
CA ASN A 846 1.72 4.26 29.41
C ASN A 846 3.02 4.58 30.15
N GLN A 847 3.32 3.95 31.29
CA GLN A 847 4.60 4.17 31.99
C GLN A 847 5.81 3.78 31.15
N TYR A 848 5.71 2.68 30.39
CA TYR A 848 6.78 2.22 29.50
C TYR A 848 6.83 3.05 28.22
N ILE A 849 5.67 3.42 27.67
CA ILE A 849 5.62 4.34 26.53
C ILE A 849 6.29 5.67 26.89
N GLU A 850 6.05 6.23 28.07
CA GLU A 850 6.72 7.48 28.49
C GLU A 850 8.23 7.32 28.64
N GLN A 851 8.71 6.14 29.05
CA GLN A 851 10.15 5.87 29.14
C GLN A 851 10.78 5.84 27.74
N ALA A 852 10.18 5.12 26.79
CA ALA A 852 10.64 5.09 25.38
C ALA A 852 10.44 6.45 24.67
N LEU A 853 9.35 7.13 25.00
CA LEU A 853 9.07 8.59 25.00
C LEU A 853 10.28 9.52 25.12
N ARG A 854 11.05 9.30 26.19
CA ARG A 854 12.10 10.22 26.65
C ARG A 854 13.44 9.99 25.97
N LEU A 855 13.64 8.83 25.37
CA LEU A 855 14.85 8.52 24.63
C LEU A 855 14.83 9.26 23.28
N THR A 856 15.95 9.89 22.94
CA THR A 856 16.17 10.52 21.64
C THR A 856 16.33 9.44 20.54
N PRO A 857 16.09 9.77 19.26
CA PRO A 857 16.30 8.83 18.15
C PRO A 857 17.71 8.23 18.13
N ALA A 858 18.74 9.03 18.40
CA ALA A 858 20.13 8.56 18.48
C ALA A 858 20.37 7.58 19.66
N GLU A 859 19.70 7.79 20.80
CA GLU A 859 19.77 6.87 21.94
C GLU A 859 19.02 5.54 21.67
N LEU A 860 17.91 5.60 20.93
CA LEU A 860 17.15 4.41 20.50
C LEU A 860 17.95 3.57 19.49
N GLU A 861 18.57 4.22 18.49
CA GLU A 861 19.44 3.56 17.52
C GLU A 861 20.73 3.02 18.16
N GLY A 862 21.29 3.76 19.13
CA GLY A 862 22.44 3.32 19.91
C GLY A 862 22.16 2.04 20.69
N LYS A 863 20.94 1.89 21.24
CA LYS A 863 20.50 0.65 21.90
C LYS A 863 20.29 -0.51 20.92
N ALA A 864 19.91 -0.24 19.68
CA ALA A 864 19.71 -1.27 18.65
C ALA A 864 21.03 -1.94 18.18
N LYS A 865 22.15 -1.20 18.24
CA LYS A 865 23.45 -1.63 17.68
C LYS A 865 24.32 -2.51 18.59
N GLY A 866 23.92 -2.83 19.83
CA GLY A 866 24.76 -3.73 20.64
C GLY A 866 24.40 -3.98 22.10
N ASP A 867 23.16 -3.80 22.56
CA ASP A 867 22.85 -3.82 24.01
C ASP A 867 21.84 -4.90 24.40
N SER A 868 22.17 -5.68 25.44
CA SER A 868 21.21 -6.52 26.17
C SER A 868 20.20 -5.58 26.86
N GLY A 869 19.00 -5.48 26.30
CA GLY A 869 17.97 -4.52 26.74
C GLY A 869 17.26 -3.76 25.61
N TYR A 870 17.53 -4.09 24.34
CA TYR A 870 16.72 -3.65 23.21
C TYR A 870 15.40 -4.42 23.12
N THR A 871 14.27 -3.71 23.02
CA THR A 871 12.92 -4.27 23.20
C THR A 871 12.03 -3.97 22.00
N PHE A 872 10.92 -4.69 21.89
CA PHE A 872 9.88 -4.41 20.89
C PHE A 872 9.41 -2.95 20.93
N LEU A 873 9.21 -2.39 22.11
CA LEU A 873 8.79 -1.00 22.27
C LEU A 873 9.85 -0.01 21.75
N HIS A 874 11.14 -0.28 21.98
CA HIS A 874 12.21 0.57 21.45
C HIS A 874 12.23 0.56 19.91
N GLU A 875 12.00 -0.59 19.29
CA GLU A 875 11.89 -0.69 17.83
C GLU A 875 10.68 0.08 17.30
N LEU A 876 9.48 -0.14 17.88
CA LEU A 876 8.30 0.62 17.46
C LEU A 876 8.53 2.13 17.59
N ALA A 877 9.22 2.53 18.65
CA ALA A 877 9.56 3.91 18.97
C ALA A 877 10.57 4.56 18.01
N ILE A 878 11.33 3.78 17.22
CA ILE A 878 12.18 4.26 16.13
C ILE A 878 11.32 4.65 14.93
N PHE A 879 10.36 3.79 14.56
CA PHE A 879 9.50 4.02 13.40
C PHE A 879 8.36 5.01 13.64
N THR A 880 7.85 5.12 14.87
CA THR A 880 6.78 6.05 15.21
C THR A 880 6.91 6.60 16.63
N ARG A 881 6.68 7.91 16.75
CA ARG A 881 6.54 8.61 18.04
C ARG A 881 5.09 8.81 18.46
N ASP A 882 4.13 8.32 17.67
CA ASP A 882 2.72 8.42 18.00
C ASP A 882 2.37 7.48 19.15
N ARG A 883 2.12 8.09 20.31
CA ARG A 883 1.73 7.41 21.55
C ARG A 883 0.57 6.43 21.35
N LYS A 884 -0.44 6.81 20.57
CA LYS A 884 -1.61 5.98 20.34
C LYS A 884 -1.24 4.74 19.51
N VAL A 885 -0.39 4.89 18.51
CA VAL A 885 0.08 3.75 17.71
C VAL A 885 0.91 2.81 18.58
N LEU A 886 1.85 3.32 19.37
CA LEU A 886 2.65 2.50 20.30
C LEU A 886 1.76 1.71 21.28
N HIS A 887 0.80 2.39 21.88
CA HIS A 887 -0.16 1.80 22.81
C HIS A 887 -0.99 0.68 22.17
N ASP A 888 -1.60 0.98 21.03
CA ASP A 888 -2.51 0.05 20.36
C ASP A 888 -1.78 -1.22 19.89
N GLN A 889 -0.55 -1.10 19.36
CA GLN A 889 0.23 -2.27 18.96
C GLN A 889 0.77 -3.06 20.15
N LEU A 890 1.20 -2.40 21.24
CA LEU A 890 1.69 -3.09 22.44
C LEU A 890 0.62 -3.97 23.07
N ILE A 891 -0.60 -3.47 23.27
CA ILE A 891 -1.70 -4.26 23.83
C ILE A 891 -2.03 -5.45 22.93
N ALA A 892 -2.04 -5.23 21.60
CA ALA A 892 -2.30 -6.29 20.65
C ALA A 892 -1.24 -7.40 20.72
N VAL A 893 0.05 -7.06 20.69
CA VAL A 893 1.11 -8.06 20.74
C VAL A 893 1.18 -8.76 22.10
N LEU A 894 0.90 -8.05 23.20
CA LEU A 894 0.85 -8.65 24.53
C LEU A 894 -0.26 -9.70 24.67
N LEU A 895 -1.47 -9.42 24.14
CA LEU A 895 -2.55 -10.41 24.06
C LEU A 895 -2.09 -11.65 23.26
N ALA A 896 -1.40 -11.43 22.14
CA ALA A 896 -0.97 -12.49 21.25
C ALA A 896 0.10 -13.37 21.88
N GLY A 897 1.13 -12.79 22.52
CA GLY A 897 2.28 -13.51 23.06
C GLY A 897 1.99 -14.25 24.38
N ARG A 898 1.18 -13.67 25.26
CA ARG A 898 0.94 -14.23 26.60
C ARG A 898 -0.01 -15.44 26.59
N ASP A 899 -1.26 -15.19 26.23
CA ASP A 899 -2.35 -16.13 26.53
C ASP A 899 -2.36 -17.30 25.55
N THR A 900 -1.89 -17.09 24.32
CA THR A 900 -1.87 -18.15 23.31
C THR A 900 -0.82 -19.22 23.64
N THR A 901 0.42 -18.81 23.92
CA THR A 901 1.50 -19.74 24.28
C THR A 901 1.18 -20.51 25.57
N ALA A 902 0.70 -19.82 26.61
CA ALA A 902 0.36 -20.46 27.89
C ALA A 902 -0.74 -21.52 27.73
N SER A 903 -1.78 -21.21 26.95
CA SER A 903 -2.87 -22.15 26.69
C SER A 903 -2.38 -23.41 25.97
N THR A 904 -1.53 -23.25 24.95
CA THR A 904 -1.01 -24.40 24.18
C THR A 904 -0.02 -25.24 25.00
N LEU A 905 0.85 -24.62 25.82
CA LEU A 905 1.69 -25.34 26.76
C LEU A 905 0.86 -26.15 27.76
N SER A 906 -0.20 -25.55 28.30
CA SER A 906 -1.14 -26.21 29.22
C SER A 906 -1.77 -27.45 28.59
N TRP A 907 -2.29 -27.33 27.35
CA TRP A 907 -2.84 -28.47 26.61
C TRP A 907 -1.78 -29.54 26.30
N THR A 908 -0.55 -29.13 26.00
CA THR A 908 0.54 -30.07 25.73
C THR A 908 0.86 -30.90 26.97
N ILE A 909 1.00 -30.28 28.14
CA ILE A 909 1.25 -31.00 29.39
C ILE A 909 0.05 -31.85 29.81
N TYR A 910 -1.18 -31.35 29.61
CA TYR A 910 -2.40 -32.11 29.85
C TYR A 910 -2.41 -33.44 29.09
N GLU A 911 -2.04 -33.42 27.80
CA GLU A 911 -1.97 -34.64 26.99
C GLU A 911 -0.74 -35.50 27.32
N LEU A 912 0.45 -34.92 27.50
CA LEU A 912 1.66 -35.67 27.83
C LEU A 912 1.53 -36.41 29.18
N ALA A 913 0.90 -35.81 30.20
CA ALA A 913 0.66 -36.43 31.49
C ALA A 913 -0.28 -37.64 31.44
N ARG A 914 -0.99 -37.83 30.32
CA ARG A 914 -1.89 -38.96 30.05
C ARG A 914 -1.27 -39.99 29.09
N HIS A 915 -0.11 -39.68 28.52
CA HIS A 915 0.60 -40.52 27.55
C HIS A 915 2.09 -40.67 27.97
N PRO A 916 2.39 -41.45 29.03
CA PRO A 916 3.75 -41.64 29.53
C PRO A 916 4.74 -42.13 28.47
N GLU A 917 4.27 -42.89 27.49
CA GLU A 917 5.05 -43.37 26.34
C GLU A 917 5.51 -42.22 25.43
N ALA A 918 4.68 -41.18 25.27
CA ALA A 918 5.05 -39.99 24.51
C ALA A 918 6.10 -39.16 25.28
N VAL A 919 5.96 -39.05 26.61
CA VAL A 919 6.97 -38.40 27.47
C VAL A 919 8.31 -39.12 27.37
N ALA A 920 8.32 -40.45 27.42
CA ALA A 920 9.54 -41.25 27.31
C ALA A 920 10.26 -41.02 25.97
N LYS A 921 9.51 -41.01 24.85
CA LYS A 921 10.06 -40.72 23.51
C LYS A 921 10.59 -39.28 23.39
N LEU A 922 9.82 -38.31 23.85
CA LEU A 922 10.19 -36.89 23.83
C LEU A 922 11.46 -36.65 24.64
N ARG A 923 11.53 -37.19 25.86
CA ARG A 923 12.71 -37.09 26.72
C ARG A 923 13.92 -37.77 26.10
N ALA A 924 13.76 -38.94 25.49
CA ALA A 924 14.87 -39.62 24.82
C ALA A 924 15.45 -38.78 23.67
N GLU A 925 14.61 -38.14 22.86
CA GLU A 925 15.05 -37.21 21.81
C GLU A 925 15.78 -36.00 22.40
N ILE A 926 15.20 -35.36 23.43
CA ILE A 926 15.79 -34.20 24.12
C ILE A 926 17.18 -34.54 24.69
N LEU A 927 17.31 -35.65 25.42
CA LEU A 927 18.59 -36.04 26.03
C LEU A 927 19.64 -36.39 24.98
N SER A 928 19.22 -36.96 23.83
CA SER A 928 20.11 -37.29 22.72
C SER A 928 20.67 -36.05 22.01
N VAL A 929 19.86 -35.00 21.84
CA VAL A 929 20.24 -33.78 21.10
C VAL A 929 20.86 -32.72 22.00
N VAL A 930 20.25 -32.46 23.15
CA VAL A 930 20.60 -31.32 24.02
C VAL A 930 21.44 -31.74 25.21
N GLY A 931 21.24 -32.97 25.72
CA GLY A 931 21.82 -33.46 26.96
C GLY A 931 20.98 -33.11 28.19
N THR A 932 21.53 -33.35 29.39
CA THR A 932 20.81 -33.17 30.67
C THR A 932 20.76 -31.74 31.16
N ASP A 933 21.82 -30.96 30.94
CA ASP A 933 22.01 -29.69 31.66
C ASP A 933 22.04 -28.46 30.75
N ARG A 934 22.53 -28.60 29.51
CA ARG A 934 22.70 -27.52 28.54
C ARG A 934 21.35 -26.91 28.12
N ALA A 935 21.27 -25.59 28.01
CA ALA A 935 20.13 -24.92 27.38
C ALA A 935 20.05 -25.25 25.87
N PRO A 936 18.85 -25.49 25.30
CA PRO A 936 18.70 -25.73 23.87
C PRO A 936 18.95 -24.44 23.08
N THR A 937 19.60 -24.57 21.93
CA THR A 937 19.72 -23.52 20.93
C THR A 937 18.53 -23.54 19.98
N TYR A 938 18.37 -22.49 19.17
CA TYR A 938 17.32 -22.42 18.17
C TYR A 938 17.38 -23.59 17.16
N GLU A 939 18.59 -23.99 16.74
CA GLU A 939 18.77 -25.13 15.83
C GLU A 939 18.48 -26.47 16.50
N ASP A 940 18.76 -26.63 17.80
CA ASP A 940 18.39 -27.84 18.54
C ASP A 940 16.87 -28.06 18.49
N LEU A 941 16.09 -27.03 18.83
CA LEU A 941 14.62 -27.07 18.83
C LEU A 941 14.06 -27.42 17.44
N LYS A 942 14.68 -26.90 16.38
CA LYS A 942 14.32 -27.18 14.98
C LYS A 942 14.74 -28.58 14.52
N SER A 943 15.73 -29.19 15.14
CA SER A 943 16.19 -30.55 14.79
C SER A 943 15.35 -31.65 15.44
N MET A 944 14.75 -31.37 16.61
CA MET A 944 13.95 -32.33 17.37
C MET A 944 12.57 -32.55 16.73
N LYS A 945 12.45 -33.64 15.97
CA LYS A 945 11.26 -33.92 15.16
C LYS A 945 10.09 -34.38 16.01
N TYR A 946 10.33 -35.18 17.05
CA TYR A 946 9.27 -35.63 17.94
C TYR A 946 8.71 -34.48 18.77
N LEU A 947 9.55 -33.56 19.25
CA LEU A 947 9.12 -32.30 19.88
C LEU A 947 8.17 -31.50 18.97
N GLN A 948 8.52 -31.33 17.69
CA GLN A 948 7.65 -30.67 16.71
C GLN A 948 6.33 -31.41 16.51
N ASN A 949 6.38 -32.74 16.44
CA ASN A 949 5.19 -33.57 16.27
C ASN A 949 4.25 -33.46 17.48
N VAL A 950 4.79 -33.40 18.70
CA VAL A 950 4.02 -33.15 19.94
C VAL A 950 3.32 -31.80 19.87
N MET A 951 4.04 -30.72 19.55
CA MET A 951 3.44 -29.39 19.41
C MET A 951 2.39 -29.35 18.29
N ASN A 952 2.68 -29.97 17.15
CA ASN A 952 1.76 -30.00 16.02
C ASN A 952 0.47 -30.75 16.35
N GLU A 953 0.56 -31.88 17.06
CA GLU A 953 -0.59 -32.65 17.50
C GLU A 953 -1.41 -31.90 18.56
N THR A 954 -0.76 -31.23 19.51
CA THR A 954 -1.45 -30.34 20.45
C THR A 954 -2.19 -29.26 19.69
N LEU A 955 -1.57 -28.56 18.74
CA LEU A 955 -2.22 -27.50 17.96
C LEU A 955 -3.31 -28.01 17.00
N ARG A 956 -3.26 -29.29 16.61
CA ARG A 956 -4.30 -29.95 15.79
C ARG A 956 -5.56 -30.13 16.59
N ILE A 957 -5.41 -30.70 17.79
CA ILE A 957 -6.52 -30.93 18.70
C ILE A 957 -6.93 -29.59 19.30
N TYR A 958 -6.03 -28.79 19.84
CA TYR A 958 -6.33 -27.55 20.56
C TYR A 958 -5.80 -26.32 19.80
N PRO A 959 -6.36 -25.95 18.63
CA PRO A 959 -6.00 -24.70 17.97
C PRO A 959 -6.39 -23.53 18.86
N VAL A 960 -5.38 -22.72 19.20
CA VAL A 960 -5.47 -21.75 20.28
C VAL A 960 -6.46 -20.62 20.02
N VAL A 961 -6.71 -20.27 18.75
CA VAL A 961 -7.79 -19.36 18.34
C VAL A 961 -8.88 -20.17 17.62
N PRO A 962 -9.89 -20.70 18.34
CA PRO A 962 -10.80 -21.73 17.83
C PRO A 962 -11.89 -21.19 16.89
N PHE A 963 -12.22 -19.91 17.01
CA PHE A 963 -13.32 -19.24 16.29
C PHE A 963 -12.87 -17.87 15.78
N ASN A 964 -13.20 -17.58 14.53
CA ASN A 964 -12.78 -16.36 13.85
C ASN A 964 -13.95 -15.73 13.10
N ILE A 965 -13.94 -14.41 12.96
CA ILE A 965 -14.98 -13.65 12.24
C ILE A 965 -14.33 -12.77 11.16
N ARG A 966 -15.00 -12.69 10.01
CA ARG A 966 -14.74 -11.75 8.91
C ARG A 966 -16.06 -11.11 8.43
N LEU A 967 -15.95 -10.03 7.68
CA LEU A 967 -17.04 -9.32 7.02
C LEU A 967 -16.80 -9.31 5.53
N ALA A 968 -17.83 -9.58 4.73
CA ALA A 968 -17.77 -9.34 3.29
C ALA A 968 -17.76 -7.83 3.02
N LEU A 969 -16.69 -7.32 2.42
CA LEU A 969 -16.50 -5.89 2.12
C LEU A 969 -17.27 -5.43 0.89
N LYS A 970 -17.64 -6.39 0.02
CA LYS A 970 -18.48 -6.21 -1.17
C LYS A 970 -19.35 -7.44 -1.38
N ASP A 971 -20.29 -7.37 -2.32
CA ASP A 971 -21.04 -8.56 -2.74
C ASP A 971 -20.07 -9.53 -3.42
N THR A 972 -20.04 -10.77 -2.95
CA THR A 972 -19.08 -11.81 -3.35
C THR A 972 -19.70 -13.21 -3.15
N THR A 973 -18.89 -14.27 -3.16
CA THR A 973 -19.30 -15.66 -3.02
C THR A 973 -18.32 -16.45 -2.17
N LEU A 974 -18.79 -17.48 -1.46
CA LEU A 974 -17.94 -18.54 -0.92
C LEU A 974 -18.02 -19.78 -1.83
N PRO A 975 -16.92 -20.53 -2.01
CA PRO A 975 -16.85 -21.62 -2.99
C PRO A 975 -17.74 -22.82 -2.67
N ARG A 976 -18.07 -23.08 -1.40
CA ARG A 976 -18.87 -24.24 -0.97
C ARG A 976 -20.00 -23.88 -0.02
N GLY A 977 -21.04 -24.72 -0.01
CA GLY A 977 -22.23 -24.59 0.84
C GLY A 977 -23.52 -24.31 0.07
N GLY A 978 -23.47 -24.11 -1.25
CA GLY A 978 -24.63 -23.96 -2.12
C GLY A 978 -25.07 -25.27 -2.80
N GLY A 979 -26.34 -25.35 -3.18
CA GLY A 979 -26.91 -26.47 -3.94
C GLY A 979 -27.26 -27.71 -3.08
N PRO A 980 -27.92 -28.73 -3.65
CA PRO A 980 -28.36 -29.92 -2.90
C PRO A 980 -27.21 -30.69 -2.24
N ASN A 981 -26.05 -30.73 -2.90
CA ASN A 981 -24.85 -31.44 -2.41
C ASN A 981 -23.88 -30.52 -1.66
N GLN A 982 -24.18 -29.23 -1.54
CA GLN A 982 -23.38 -28.23 -0.81
C GLN A 982 -21.96 -28.02 -1.36
N ASP A 983 -21.69 -28.45 -2.58
CA ASP A 983 -20.42 -28.35 -3.29
C ASP A 983 -20.36 -27.14 -4.24
N GLN A 984 -21.47 -26.39 -4.38
CA GLN A 984 -21.55 -25.24 -5.27
C GLN A 984 -21.31 -23.92 -4.52
N PRO A 985 -20.90 -22.85 -5.23
CA PRO A 985 -20.73 -21.54 -4.64
C PRO A 985 -22.03 -20.97 -4.07
N LEU A 986 -21.94 -20.28 -2.94
CA LEU A 986 -23.04 -19.54 -2.33
C LEU A 986 -22.80 -18.03 -2.38
N VAL A 987 -23.88 -17.25 -2.45
CA VAL A 987 -23.81 -15.79 -2.49
C VAL A 987 -23.60 -15.22 -1.09
N VAL A 988 -22.68 -14.27 -0.98
CA VAL A 988 -22.41 -13.47 0.22
C VAL A 988 -22.60 -12.01 -0.12
N LEU A 989 -23.64 -11.38 0.43
CA LEU A 989 -23.83 -9.94 0.24
C LEU A 989 -22.81 -9.15 1.07
N LYS A 990 -22.49 -7.93 0.62
CA LYS A 990 -21.76 -6.95 1.41
C LYS A 990 -22.36 -6.84 2.82
N ASP A 991 -21.50 -6.62 3.80
CA ASP A 991 -21.83 -6.51 5.22
C ASP A 991 -22.39 -7.80 5.85
N THR A 992 -22.30 -8.95 5.17
CA THR A 992 -22.56 -10.26 5.77
C THR A 992 -21.37 -10.67 6.63
N SER A 993 -21.59 -11.00 7.90
CA SER A 993 -20.55 -11.56 8.77
C SER A 993 -20.38 -13.05 8.50
N ILE A 994 -19.14 -13.50 8.44
CA ILE A 994 -18.77 -14.90 8.25
C ILE A 994 -17.92 -15.34 9.43
N ALA A 995 -18.45 -16.27 10.21
CA ALA A 995 -17.73 -16.94 11.29
C ALA A 995 -17.17 -18.28 10.80
N TYR A 996 -15.93 -18.59 11.13
CA TYR A 996 -15.36 -19.91 10.87
C TYR A 996 -14.65 -20.51 12.09
N SER A 997 -14.62 -21.84 12.16
CA SER A 997 -13.99 -22.57 13.26
C SER A 997 -12.87 -23.49 12.80
N THR A 998 -11.65 -23.20 13.25
CA THR A 998 -10.48 -24.08 13.12
C THR A 998 -10.60 -25.29 14.04
N LEU A 999 -11.17 -25.11 15.24
CA LEU A 999 -11.42 -26.16 16.23
C LEU A 999 -12.26 -27.32 15.67
N VAL A 1000 -13.36 -26.98 15.02
CA VAL A 1000 -14.26 -27.99 14.41
C VAL A 1000 -13.65 -28.53 13.13
N MET A 1001 -13.14 -27.66 12.25
CA MET A 1001 -12.55 -28.08 10.98
C MET A 1001 -11.41 -29.09 11.19
N GLN A 1002 -10.48 -28.83 12.12
CA GLN A 1002 -9.35 -29.73 12.38
C GLN A 1002 -9.75 -31.03 13.08
N ARG A 1003 -11.00 -31.20 13.52
CA ARG A 1003 -11.53 -32.46 14.09
C ARG A 1003 -12.42 -33.24 13.14
N ARG A 1004 -12.67 -32.73 11.94
CA ARG A 1004 -13.56 -33.35 10.97
C ARG A 1004 -12.99 -34.66 10.45
N LYS A 1005 -13.56 -35.80 10.86
CA LYS A 1005 -13.11 -37.14 10.46
C LYS A 1005 -13.01 -37.34 8.94
N ASP A 1006 -13.86 -36.67 8.17
CA ASP A 1006 -13.84 -36.74 6.70
C ASP A 1006 -12.63 -36.08 6.03
N LEU A 1007 -11.87 -35.26 6.75
CA LEU A 1007 -10.63 -34.65 6.25
C LEU A 1007 -9.38 -35.53 6.49
N TYR A 1008 -9.53 -36.68 7.12
CA TYR A 1008 -8.41 -37.51 7.59
C TYR A 1008 -8.41 -38.91 6.96
N PRO A 1009 -7.24 -39.57 6.89
CA PRO A 1009 -7.16 -41.00 6.57
C PRO A 1009 -7.98 -41.87 7.54
N PRO A 1010 -8.47 -43.04 7.10
CA PRO A 1010 -9.07 -44.04 7.99
C PRO A 1010 -8.11 -44.50 9.08
N VAL A 1011 -8.66 -44.93 10.22
CA VAL A 1011 -7.88 -45.46 11.35
C VAL A 1011 -7.08 -46.68 10.90
N SER A 1012 -5.78 -46.69 11.21
CA SER A 1012 -4.83 -47.76 10.87
C SER A 1012 -3.72 -47.84 11.94
N PRO A 1013 -2.86 -48.87 11.93
CA PRO A 1013 -1.76 -48.96 12.90
C PRO A 1013 -0.82 -47.75 12.93
N THR A 1014 -0.70 -47.01 11.82
CA THR A 1014 0.12 -45.80 11.70
C THR A 1014 -0.70 -44.51 11.75
N PHE A 1015 -2.02 -44.60 11.91
CA PHE A 1015 -2.93 -43.45 11.95
C PHE A 1015 -4.03 -43.66 12.98
N ALA A 1016 -3.86 -43.11 14.18
CA ALA A 1016 -4.86 -43.16 15.24
C ALA A 1016 -6.13 -42.36 14.87
N ASP A 1017 -7.25 -42.64 15.55
CA ASP A 1017 -8.48 -41.85 15.41
C ASP A 1017 -8.21 -40.34 15.64
N THR A 1018 -8.97 -39.48 14.97
CA THR A 1018 -8.77 -38.02 15.00
C THR A 1018 -8.93 -37.42 16.40
N ASP A 1019 -9.70 -38.08 17.27
CA ASP A 1019 -9.96 -37.62 18.64
C ASP A 1019 -8.89 -38.10 19.63
N VAL A 1020 -7.94 -38.94 19.18
CA VAL A 1020 -6.83 -39.46 20.00
C VAL A 1020 -5.57 -38.62 19.77
N PHE A 1021 -4.94 -38.18 20.87
CA PHE A 1021 -3.64 -37.52 20.83
C PHE A 1021 -2.57 -38.53 20.38
N SER A 1022 -1.99 -38.30 19.21
CA SER A 1022 -0.95 -39.17 18.66
C SER A 1022 0.09 -38.35 17.90
N PRO A 1023 1.22 -37.98 18.54
CA PRO A 1023 2.33 -37.33 17.86
C PRO A 1023 2.94 -38.22 16.75
N ASP A 1024 2.91 -39.54 16.92
CA ASP A 1024 3.48 -40.49 15.97
C ASP A 1024 2.84 -40.42 14.57
N ARG A 1025 1.57 -39.99 14.46
CA ARG A 1025 0.89 -39.86 13.15
C ARG A 1025 1.66 -38.93 12.19
N TRP A 1026 2.33 -37.92 12.72
CA TRP A 1026 3.03 -36.88 11.95
C TRP A 1026 4.29 -37.39 11.25
N PHE A 1027 4.79 -38.58 11.59
CA PHE A 1027 5.85 -39.24 10.82
C PHE A 1027 5.37 -39.82 9.49
N HIS A 1028 4.08 -40.16 9.41
CA HIS A 1028 3.50 -40.89 8.27
C HIS A 1028 2.41 -40.09 7.55
N TRP A 1029 2.05 -38.92 8.07
CA TRP A 1029 0.98 -38.10 7.55
C TRP A 1029 1.36 -36.64 7.52
N GLN A 1030 1.01 -35.99 6.41
CA GLN A 1030 1.02 -34.55 6.26
C GLN A 1030 -0.39 -34.10 5.92
N PRO A 1031 -0.96 -33.11 6.65
CA PRO A 1031 -2.28 -32.58 6.35
C PRO A 1031 -2.29 -31.95 4.95
N LYS A 1032 -3.40 -32.09 4.23
CA LYS A 1032 -3.56 -31.35 2.97
C LYS A 1032 -3.60 -29.84 3.28
N PRO A 1033 -3.21 -28.98 2.33
CA PRO A 1033 -3.31 -27.54 2.49
C PRO A 1033 -4.69 -27.13 3.01
N TRP A 1034 -4.73 -26.17 3.94
CA TRP A 1034 -5.94 -25.62 4.56
C TRP A 1034 -6.74 -26.57 5.48
N GLN A 1035 -6.30 -27.81 5.69
CA GLN A 1035 -6.90 -28.72 6.68
C GLN A 1035 -6.25 -28.60 8.07
N TYR A 1036 -5.10 -27.93 8.16
CA TYR A 1036 -4.37 -27.63 9.38
C TYR A 1036 -3.83 -26.20 9.30
N ILE A 1037 -4.40 -25.29 10.10
CA ILE A 1037 -4.08 -23.85 10.09
C ILE A 1037 -4.09 -23.27 11.52
N PRO A 1038 -3.28 -23.82 12.44
CA PRO A 1038 -3.30 -23.40 13.85
C PRO A 1038 -2.91 -21.93 14.05
N PHE A 1039 -2.21 -21.33 13.09
CA PHE A 1039 -1.81 -19.91 13.06
C PHE A 1039 -2.59 -19.09 12.01
N ASN A 1040 -3.77 -19.57 11.59
CA ASN A 1040 -4.49 -19.13 10.39
C ASN A 1040 -3.63 -19.32 9.10
N GLY A 1041 -3.97 -18.64 8.00
CA GLY A 1041 -3.26 -18.71 6.73
C GLY A 1041 -3.44 -17.43 5.90
N GLY A 1042 -2.77 -17.38 4.74
CA GLY A 1042 -2.79 -16.23 3.83
C GLY A 1042 -2.09 -14.98 4.39
N PRO A 1043 -2.38 -13.78 3.84
CA PRO A 1043 -1.66 -12.55 4.22
C PRO A 1043 -1.75 -12.18 5.71
N ARG A 1044 -2.81 -12.62 6.39
CA ARG A 1044 -3.03 -12.42 7.84
C ARG A 1044 -2.52 -13.56 8.72
N ILE A 1045 -1.66 -14.45 8.21
CA ILE A 1045 -1.00 -15.48 9.03
C ILE A 1045 -0.26 -14.85 10.23
N CYS A 1046 -0.29 -15.52 11.38
CA CYS A 1046 0.31 -15.03 12.62
C CYS A 1046 1.78 -14.63 12.39
N ILE A 1047 2.11 -13.38 12.71
CA ILE A 1047 3.47 -12.85 12.53
C ILE A 1047 4.44 -13.42 13.58
N GLY A 1048 3.93 -13.72 14.79
CA GLY A 1048 4.70 -14.31 15.88
C GLY A 1048 4.76 -15.84 15.88
N GLN A 1049 4.39 -16.52 14.79
CA GLN A 1049 4.33 -17.99 14.73
C GLN A 1049 5.64 -18.65 15.16
N GLN A 1050 6.77 -18.19 14.62
CA GLN A 1050 8.08 -18.78 14.93
C GLN A 1050 8.50 -18.51 16.38
N PHE A 1051 8.21 -17.32 16.90
CA PHE A 1051 8.45 -16.97 18.29
C PHE A 1051 7.69 -17.91 19.25
N ALA A 1052 6.39 -18.09 19.03
CA ALA A 1052 5.56 -18.97 19.86
C ALA A 1052 6.02 -20.44 19.81
N LEU A 1053 6.33 -20.97 18.63
CA LEU A 1053 6.83 -22.36 18.49
C LEU A 1053 8.19 -22.54 19.18
N THR A 1054 9.04 -21.52 19.14
CA THR A 1054 10.36 -21.53 19.79
C THR A 1054 10.22 -21.50 21.31
N GLU A 1055 9.39 -20.59 21.84
CA GLU A 1055 9.09 -20.49 23.28
C GLU A 1055 8.52 -21.81 23.82
N MET A 1056 7.51 -22.38 23.14
CA MET A 1056 6.92 -23.67 23.54
C MET A 1056 7.94 -24.80 23.52
N GLY A 1057 8.73 -24.90 22.44
CA GLY A 1057 9.77 -25.91 22.31
C GLY A 1057 10.83 -25.78 23.39
N TYR A 1058 11.23 -24.55 23.72
CA TYR A 1058 12.19 -24.23 24.76
C TYR A 1058 11.71 -24.72 26.13
N VAL A 1059 10.50 -24.31 26.54
CA VAL A 1059 9.90 -24.67 27.83
C VAL A 1059 9.74 -26.19 27.96
N LEU A 1060 9.21 -26.87 26.94
CA LEU A 1060 9.05 -28.32 26.95
C LEU A 1060 10.41 -29.03 27.07
N THR A 1061 11.42 -28.55 26.35
CA THR A 1061 12.77 -29.10 26.42
C THR A 1061 13.35 -28.98 27.81
N ARG A 1062 13.30 -27.78 28.43
CA ARG A 1062 13.83 -27.57 29.78
C ARG A 1062 13.07 -28.37 30.84
N LEU A 1063 11.74 -28.46 30.74
CA LEU A 1063 10.93 -29.28 31.64
C LEU A 1063 11.35 -30.76 31.58
N PHE A 1064 11.46 -31.34 30.38
CA PHE A 1064 11.79 -32.76 30.21
C PHE A 1064 13.29 -33.06 30.17
N GLN A 1065 14.17 -32.07 30.31
CA GLN A 1065 15.54 -32.29 30.76
C GLN A 1065 15.58 -32.58 32.26
N ARG A 1066 14.84 -31.80 33.05
CA ARG A 1066 14.77 -31.95 34.52
C ARG A 1066 13.93 -33.15 34.96
N TYR A 1067 12.71 -33.27 34.44
CA TYR A 1067 11.73 -34.25 34.90
C TYR A 1067 11.67 -35.46 33.97
N GLU A 1068 11.75 -36.67 34.54
CA GLU A 1068 11.70 -37.93 33.78
C GLU A 1068 10.27 -38.35 33.42
N ARG A 1069 9.30 -37.96 34.25
CA ARG A 1069 7.88 -38.26 34.05
C ARG A 1069 7.01 -37.15 34.61
N VAL A 1070 5.79 -37.07 34.08
CA VAL A 1070 4.72 -36.20 34.56
C VAL A 1070 3.46 -37.05 34.72
N GLU A 1071 2.78 -36.90 35.85
CA GLU A 1071 1.57 -37.66 36.19
C GLU A 1071 0.35 -36.74 36.24
N SER A 1072 -0.76 -37.20 35.64
CA SER A 1072 -2.00 -36.44 35.59
C SER A 1072 -2.85 -36.66 36.85
N TYR A 1073 -3.36 -35.56 37.42
CA TYR A 1073 -4.39 -35.56 38.46
C TYR A 1073 -5.73 -35.05 37.93
N MET A 1074 -5.90 -35.04 36.61
CA MET A 1074 -7.10 -34.48 35.96
C MET A 1074 -8.28 -35.44 35.93
N HIS A 1075 -8.05 -36.76 35.99
CA HIS A 1075 -9.15 -37.74 35.86
C HIS A 1075 -10.24 -37.58 36.94
N GLU A 1076 -9.86 -37.24 38.17
CA GLU A 1076 -10.82 -36.97 39.25
C GLU A 1076 -11.59 -35.66 39.07
N ILE A 1077 -11.06 -34.75 38.24
CA ILE A 1077 -11.63 -33.41 37.99
C ILE A 1077 -12.56 -33.45 36.78
N ASP A 1078 -12.14 -34.08 35.68
CA ASP A 1078 -12.82 -34.00 34.37
C ASP A 1078 -13.30 -35.35 33.83
N GLY A 1079 -13.06 -36.46 34.54
CA GLY A 1079 -13.48 -37.80 34.12
C GLY A 1079 -12.78 -38.31 32.85
N GLY A 1080 -11.64 -37.73 32.47
CA GLY A 1080 -10.87 -38.07 31.27
C GLY A 1080 -11.29 -37.31 30.01
N ARG A 1081 -12.16 -36.29 30.13
CA ARG A 1081 -12.58 -35.42 29.02
C ARG A 1081 -12.49 -33.95 29.45
N PRO A 1082 -11.56 -33.17 28.89
CA PRO A 1082 -11.33 -31.83 29.39
C PRO A 1082 -12.45 -30.87 28.99
N ASN A 1083 -12.83 -29.98 29.90
CA ASN A 1083 -13.73 -28.87 29.61
C ASN A 1083 -12.96 -27.75 28.87
N LEU A 1084 -13.55 -27.26 27.78
CA LEU A 1084 -12.93 -26.28 26.90
C LEU A 1084 -13.44 -24.88 27.19
N LYS A 1085 -12.58 -23.98 27.70
CA LYS A 1085 -12.91 -22.56 27.86
C LYS A 1085 -12.43 -21.79 26.62
N ALA A 1086 -13.39 -21.31 25.81
CA ALA A 1086 -13.11 -20.63 24.54
C ALA A 1086 -13.61 -19.18 24.54
N GLU A 1087 -12.93 -18.30 25.28
CA GLU A 1087 -13.22 -16.87 25.29
C GLU A 1087 -12.69 -16.20 24.02
N ILE A 1088 -11.43 -15.72 24.06
CA ILE A 1088 -10.64 -15.32 22.89
C ILE A 1088 -9.72 -16.46 22.46
N VAL A 1089 -9.01 -17.03 23.44
CA VAL A 1089 -8.16 -18.22 23.28
C VAL A 1089 -8.84 -19.47 23.84
N LEU A 1090 -8.40 -20.64 23.38
CA LEU A 1090 -8.84 -21.95 23.86
C LEU A 1090 -7.92 -22.46 24.98
N GLN A 1091 -8.43 -22.46 26.21
CA GLN A 1091 -7.69 -22.91 27.39
C GLN A 1091 -8.45 -24.01 28.16
N PRO A 1092 -7.76 -24.84 28.97
CA PRO A 1092 -8.41 -25.77 29.90
C PRO A 1092 -9.24 -24.99 30.93
N LEU A 1093 -10.52 -25.34 31.09
CA LEU A 1093 -11.40 -24.64 32.05
C LEU A 1093 -10.96 -24.88 33.51
N ASP A 1094 -10.62 -26.12 33.83
CA ASP A 1094 -10.40 -26.58 35.20
C ASP A 1094 -8.91 -26.52 35.63
N GLY A 1095 -8.09 -25.81 34.87
CA GLY A 1095 -6.64 -25.83 35.00
C GLY A 1095 -6.01 -27.13 34.49
N VAL A 1096 -4.73 -27.34 34.78
CA VAL A 1096 -4.00 -28.58 34.46
C VAL A 1096 -3.22 -29.03 35.69
N ARG A 1097 -3.83 -29.90 36.50
CA ARG A 1097 -3.19 -30.43 37.70
C ARG A 1097 -2.35 -31.65 37.39
N VAL A 1098 -1.04 -31.51 37.61
CA VAL A 1098 -0.04 -32.55 37.35
C VAL A 1098 1.01 -32.58 38.45
N ALA A 1099 1.70 -33.70 38.60
CA ALA A 1099 2.93 -33.78 39.38
C ALA A 1099 4.11 -34.13 38.47
N PHE A 1100 5.22 -33.45 38.65
CA PHE A 1100 6.46 -33.71 37.93
C PHE A 1100 7.42 -34.51 38.81
N TRP A 1101 8.11 -35.48 38.23
CA TRP A 1101 9.06 -36.32 38.94
C TRP A 1101 10.46 -36.20 38.34
N GLU A 1102 11.43 -35.87 39.18
CA GLU A 1102 12.83 -35.72 38.76
C GLU A 1102 13.47 -37.06 38.40
N ALA A 1103 14.43 -37.02 37.48
CA ALA A 1103 15.20 -38.21 37.11
C ALA A 1103 16.01 -38.73 38.30
N THR A 1104 15.99 -40.05 38.54
CA THR A 1104 16.80 -40.63 39.61
C THR A 1104 18.29 -40.43 39.29
N LYS A 1105 19.02 -39.68 40.12
CA LYS A 1105 20.48 -39.57 40.00
C LYS A 1105 21.08 -40.98 40.11
N ALA A 1106 21.63 -41.50 39.02
CA ALA A 1106 22.44 -42.71 39.07
C ALA A 1106 23.55 -42.44 40.10
N LYS A 1107 23.56 -43.21 41.20
CA LYS A 1107 24.69 -43.20 42.12
C LYS A 1107 25.93 -43.51 41.29
N SER A 1108 26.85 -42.55 41.17
CA SER A 1108 28.19 -42.79 40.66
C SER A 1108 28.84 -43.86 41.53
N GLY A 1109 28.75 -45.11 41.10
CA GLY A 1109 29.43 -46.22 41.72
C GLY A 1109 30.92 -46.04 41.49
N ASN A 1110 31.68 -45.87 42.58
CA ASN A 1110 33.05 -46.34 42.61
C ASN A 1110 33.00 -47.87 42.50
N ALA A 1111 33.29 -48.39 41.32
CA ALA A 1111 33.96 -49.68 41.08
C ALA A 1111 34.39 -49.75 39.61
#